data_AF-A0A8H3CZB6-F1
#
_entry.id   AF-A0A8H3CZB6-F1
#
_cell.length_a   1.000
_cell.length_b   1.000
_cell.length_c   1.000
_cell.angle_alpha   90.00
_cell.angle_beta   90.00
_cell.angle_gamma   90.00
#
_symmetry.space_group_name_H-M   'P 1'
#
loop_
_entity.id
_entity.type
_entity.pdbx_description
1 polymer ?
#
loop_
_entity_poly.entity_id
_entity_poly.type
_entity_poly.pdbx_seq_one_letter_code
_entity_poly.pdbx_strand_id
1 'polypeptide(L)'
;MMLDTLKGLSYMHSLESGPVSHGDMKLTNILVTSDENALICDFGRSRQPTDLPNEVILSSSSPFAGTVRYMSPELLIPNSARPSPAADMWAYGCVALEILCRIQPYHETTSDVVVAELIRSGDPPSDRPRGPRGSLINDTLWNVLSSCWQAQDWRPTAHGFLEELTEMLHNGAVSNSPIPMDMFPRIGSEPIPPWPRGIEDMNGQLSSFIVRSRGLRSTVSSAILGASRVVAVKVPRLNASLDNQVRHDHLEYIFRKVVTNRYGVRHPNIIEFLGITSEFSPHEGLVFELCFQWSLDKYLKKKPVMPEKYTRSADPYPSPYSLMCDILEGLKFMHGYPIPIAHGDLTPENISVDNDGRAKISLISFGRMLAALPLDAGVTATVESVLSFRWMSPELITANSPQPTTESDMWTFGCVCFWLLTLRAPYSSVRRDDLAGKEIMRGHPPATLARVYRRAPWTTNGLWNAIGKCWRQEPLQRPGATEFMKLLNQLEGRTIKWLPTSVMDLNGKVRFDSSQRQGRNQFARYQSVWRMISDTEPRVIQESHIKMALYEATYVPKWYSKATRVVTKAGYDFESSPMARDALHSNLPNEVSIMAQIDHPCIHKLLGIDSSAEHKQLPNMIFESLSQVTFELSLSQDRMGFNDRIRILQDVASAITYLHGHANGSIAHGNICPVRKLRLGAHVLSNDPLLDCIPQTNIYIFPDGRAKLTNFTCAFQYVSGDPASTRQWSGAVAVAEKTSLYNSPESSTTPNSEVELMFPTLAGDVWSFGLLMLGSFSARFRSVDLEEYASSLGAGNSPLDLQGVSEDCDPRVLAIIRSTLALEPSSRPSMSTVLSELSSLA
;
A
#
# COMPACT_ATOMS: atom_id res chain seq x y z
N MET A 1 -3.68 -37.50 -33.98
CA MET A 1 -3.80 -36.33 -33.06
C MET A 1 -3.54 -34.99 -33.77
N MET A 2 -2.28 -34.54 -33.94
CA MET A 2 -2.00 -33.20 -34.53
C MET A 2 -2.69 -32.98 -35.88
N LEU A 3 -2.60 -33.99 -36.76
CA LEU A 3 -3.21 -33.96 -38.09
C LEU A 3 -4.74 -33.86 -38.04
N ASP A 4 -5.39 -34.58 -37.13
CA ASP A 4 -6.86 -34.62 -37.03
C ASP A 4 -7.40 -33.30 -36.47
N THR A 5 -6.73 -32.74 -35.47
CA THR A 5 -7.03 -31.40 -34.96
C THR A 5 -6.86 -30.34 -36.05
N LEU A 6 -5.80 -30.43 -36.85
CA LEU A 6 -5.54 -29.46 -37.92
C LEU A 6 -6.53 -29.59 -39.09
N LYS A 7 -6.96 -30.82 -39.43
CA LYS A 7 -8.07 -31.06 -40.36
C LYS A 7 -9.36 -30.40 -39.87
N GLY A 8 -9.67 -30.54 -38.59
CA GLY A 8 -10.82 -29.89 -37.96
C GLY A 8 -10.77 -28.36 -38.08
N LEU A 9 -9.63 -27.75 -37.73
CA LEU A 9 -9.43 -26.30 -37.88
C LEU A 9 -9.49 -25.86 -39.35
N SER A 10 -8.82 -26.58 -40.26
CA SER A 10 -8.84 -26.30 -41.70
C SER A 10 -10.26 -26.32 -42.26
N TYR A 11 -11.10 -27.25 -41.81
CA TYR A 11 -12.50 -27.31 -42.20
C TYR A 11 -13.26 -26.07 -41.70
N MET A 12 -13.14 -25.72 -40.42
CA MET A 12 -13.82 -24.55 -39.85
C MET A 12 -13.39 -23.23 -40.51
N HIS A 13 -12.10 -23.08 -40.78
CA HIS A 13 -11.50 -21.89 -41.37
C HIS A 13 -11.84 -21.75 -42.87
N SER A 14 -12.30 -22.81 -43.55
CA SER A 14 -12.61 -22.81 -44.99
C SER A 14 -14.10 -22.83 -45.33
N LEU A 15 -14.99 -22.68 -44.33
CA LEU A 15 -16.44 -22.69 -44.57
C LEU A 15 -16.86 -21.55 -45.51
N GLU A 16 -17.63 -21.90 -46.55
CA GLU A 16 -18.12 -20.95 -47.58
C GLU A 16 -19.01 -19.84 -46.99
N SER A 17 -19.69 -20.12 -45.87
CA SER A 17 -20.49 -19.15 -45.11
C SER A 17 -19.65 -18.06 -44.42
N GLY A 18 -18.32 -18.19 -44.45
CA GLY A 18 -17.36 -17.35 -43.74
C GLY A 18 -16.52 -18.17 -42.75
N PRO A 19 -15.23 -17.83 -42.57
CA PRO A 19 -14.32 -18.60 -41.73
C PRO A 19 -14.75 -18.57 -40.26
N VAL A 20 -14.96 -19.74 -39.65
CA VAL A 20 -15.29 -19.85 -38.23
C VAL A 20 -14.00 -20.03 -37.42
N SER A 21 -13.71 -19.10 -36.51
CA SER A 21 -12.67 -19.30 -35.50
C SER A 21 -13.22 -20.05 -34.29
N HIS A 22 -12.43 -20.93 -33.67
CA HIS A 22 -12.80 -21.66 -32.46
C HIS A 22 -12.75 -20.75 -31.22
N GLY A 23 -11.67 -19.97 -31.06
CA GLY A 23 -11.54 -18.94 -30.03
C GLY A 23 -11.19 -19.42 -28.62
N ASP A 24 -10.92 -20.72 -28.43
CA ASP A 24 -10.51 -21.31 -27.13
C ASP A 24 -9.72 -22.61 -27.34
N MET A 25 -8.84 -22.65 -28.35
CA MET A 25 -8.03 -23.83 -28.62
C MET A 25 -7.03 -24.06 -27.49
N LYS A 26 -7.09 -25.24 -26.88
CA LYS A 26 -6.21 -25.72 -25.81
C LYS A 26 -6.29 -27.24 -25.71
N LEU A 27 -5.31 -27.87 -25.08
CA LEU A 27 -5.23 -29.33 -25.05
C LEU A 27 -6.45 -30.01 -24.40
N THR A 28 -7.08 -29.38 -23.39
CA THR A 28 -8.27 -29.93 -22.73
C THR A 28 -9.53 -29.92 -23.60
N ASN A 29 -9.52 -29.16 -24.71
CA ASN A 29 -10.62 -29.06 -25.67
C ASN A 29 -10.40 -29.99 -26.88
N ILE A 30 -9.48 -30.96 -26.76
CA ILE A 30 -9.22 -32.00 -27.75
C ILE A 30 -9.51 -33.36 -27.09
N LEU A 31 -10.56 -34.02 -27.57
CA LEU A 31 -10.97 -35.33 -27.10
C LEU A 31 -10.35 -36.42 -27.97
N VAL A 32 -10.00 -37.55 -27.37
CA VAL A 32 -9.50 -38.72 -28.10
C VAL A 32 -10.55 -39.82 -28.03
N THR A 33 -10.96 -40.31 -29.20
CA THR A 33 -11.93 -41.41 -29.31
C THR A 33 -11.29 -42.76 -28.98
N SER A 34 -12.10 -43.81 -28.81
CA SER A 34 -11.62 -45.19 -28.69
C SER A 34 -10.78 -45.64 -29.90
N ASP A 35 -11.02 -45.04 -31.07
CA ASP A 35 -10.32 -45.34 -32.32
C ASP A 35 -9.09 -44.43 -32.52
N GLU A 36 -8.58 -43.83 -31.44
CA GLU A 36 -7.38 -42.96 -31.40
C GLU A 36 -7.45 -41.67 -32.26
N ASN A 37 -8.62 -41.34 -32.80
CA ASN A 37 -8.84 -40.07 -33.50
C ASN A 37 -8.99 -38.90 -32.51
N ALA A 38 -8.40 -37.74 -32.85
CA ALA A 38 -8.57 -36.52 -32.09
C ALA A 38 -9.71 -35.66 -32.64
N LEU A 39 -10.61 -35.20 -31.76
CA LEU A 39 -11.78 -34.38 -32.06
C LEU A 39 -11.72 -33.07 -31.27
N ILE A 40 -12.07 -31.96 -31.92
CA ILE A 40 -12.18 -30.64 -31.27
C ILE A 40 -13.55 -30.52 -30.59
N CYS A 41 -13.59 -30.01 -29.36
CA CYS A 41 -14.83 -29.75 -28.62
C CYS A 41 -14.86 -28.35 -27.97
N ASP A 42 -16.00 -27.99 -27.38
CA ASP A 42 -16.22 -26.72 -26.67
C ASP A 42 -16.20 -25.46 -27.56
N PHE A 43 -17.20 -25.36 -28.43
CA PHE A 43 -17.41 -24.22 -29.35
C PHE A 43 -18.08 -23.00 -28.69
N GLY A 44 -18.09 -22.91 -27.35
CA GLY A 44 -18.78 -21.83 -26.62
C GLY A 44 -18.22 -20.42 -26.89
N ARG A 45 -17.02 -20.33 -27.47
CA ARG A 45 -16.35 -19.08 -27.83
C ARG A 45 -16.11 -18.91 -29.33
N SER A 46 -16.67 -19.81 -30.15
CA SER A 46 -16.48 -19.77 -31.60
C SER A 46 -17.17 -18.57 -32.24
N ARG A 47 -16.57 -18.03 -33.29
CA ARG A 47 -17.00 -16.79 -33.93
C ARG A 47 -16.84 -16.82 -35.44
N GLN A 48 -17.83 -16.26 -36.14
CA GLN A 48 -17.75 -15.85 -37.54
C GLN A 48 -17.51 -14.34 -37.66
N PRO A 49 -16.97 -13.83 -38.79
CA PRO A 49 -16.70 -12.41 -38.99
C PRO A 49 -17.93 -11.51 -38.89
N THR A 50 -19.12 -12.07 -39.12
CA THR A 50 -20.42 -11.38 -39.08
C THR A 50 -21.03 -11.31 -37.67
N ASP A 51 -20.46 -12.00 -36.69
CA ASP A 51 -20.97 -11.98 -35.31
C ASP A 51 -20.72 -10.60 -34.66
N LEU A 52 -21.73 -10.08 -33.97
CA LEU A 52 -21.60 -8.84 -33.19
C LEU A 52 -20.51 -9.02 -32.11
N PRO A 53 -19.71 -7.97 -31.81
CA PRO A 53 -18.77 -8.03 -30.70
C PRO A 53 -19.53 -8.18 -29.38
N ASN A 54 -19.51 -9.38 -28.79
CA ASN A 54 -20.02 -9.58 -27.44
C ASN A 54 -19.08 -8.90 -26.42
N GLU A 55 -19.66 -8.17 -25.46
CA GLU A 55 -18.97 -7.72 -24.22
C GLU A 55 -18.40 -8.88 -23.36
N VAL A 56 -18.65 -10.13 -23.76
CA VAL A 56 -18.45 -11.36 -22.99
C VAL A 56 -17.17 -12.12 -23.40
N ILE A 57 -16.07 -11.40 -23.67
CA ILE A 57 -14.73 -12.03 -23.64
C ILE A 57 -14.15 -11.97 -22.21
N LEU A 58 -14.75 -11.12 -21.33
CA LEU A 58 -14.29 -10.83 -19.97
C LEU A 58 -15.30 -11.21 -18.87
N SER A 59 -16.14 -12.24 -19.06
CA SER A 59 -17.11 -12.64 -18.03
C SER A 59 -16.46 -13.23 -16.76
N SER A 60 -16.40 -12.39 -15.72
CA SER A 60 -16.77 -12.60 -14.30
C SER A 60 -16.43 -13.87 -13.51
N SER A 61 -15.75 -14.88 -14.05
CA SER A 61 -15.17 -15.99 -13.27
C SER A 61 -13.76 -16.29 -13.78
N SER A 62 -12.75 -15.80 -13.05
CA SER A 62 -11.31 -16.01 -13.27
C SER A 62 -10.87 -16.24 -14.73
N PRO A 63 -10.78 -15.17 -15.57
CA PRO A 63 -10.40 -15.30 -16.98
C PRO A 63 -8.93 -15.70 -17.21
N PHE A 64 -8.17 -16.02 -16.16
CA PHE A 64 -6.73 -16.21 -16.21
C PHE A 64 -6.24 -17.56 -15.70
N ALA A 65 -7.11 -18.54 -15.38
CA ALA A 65 -6.59 -19.86 -15.01
C ALA A 65 -6.30 -20.69 -16.27
N GLY A 66 -5.04 -20.73 -16.72
CA GLY A 66 -4.55 -21.68 -17.74
C GLY A 66 -4.88 -21.35 -19.21
N THR A 67 -6.00 -20.70 -19.53
CA THR A 67 -6.36 -20.34 -20.91
C THR A 67 -5.45 -19.25 -21.49
N VAL A 68 -4.97 -18.31 -20.66
CA VAL A 68 -4.16 -17.16 -21.13
C VAL A 68 -2.89 -17.59 -21.86
N ARG A 69 -2.31 -18.74 -21.50
CA ARG A 69 -1.09 -19.31 -22.08
C ARG A 69 -1.23 -19.73 -23.54
N TYR A 70 -2.47 -19.90 -24.01
CA TYR A 70 -2.81 -20.23 -25.40
C TYR A 70 -3.31 -19.01 -26.17
N MET A 71 -3.54 -17.87 -25.51
CA MET A 71 -4.05 -16.67 -26.16
C MET A 71 -2.97 -16.02 -27.03
N SER A 72 -3.38 -15.52 -28.19
CA SER A 72 -2.55 -14.71 -29.05
C SER A 72 -2.49 -13.24 -28.57
N PRO A 73 -1.43 -12.47 -28.93
CA PRO A 73 -1.24 -11.09 -28.49
C PRO A 73 -2.43 -10.18 -28.74
N GLU A 74 -3.06 -10.30 -29.91
CA GLU A 74 -4.21 -9.48 -30.31
C GLU A 74 -5.47 -9.73 -29.45
N LEU A 75 -5.57 -10.87 -28.78
CA LEU A 75 -6.67 -11.16 -27.84
C LEU A 75 -6.49 -10.50 -26.46
N LEU A 76 -5.29 -9.99 -26.15
CA LEU A 76 -4.99 -9.32 -24.90
C LEU A 76 -5.11 -7.79 -24.96
N ILE A 77 -5.43 -7.24 -26.13
CA ILE A 77 -5.60 -5.79 -26.34
C ILE A 77 -7.06 -5.40 -26.02
N PRO A 78 -7.28 -4.51 -25.03
CA PRO A 78 -8.63 -4.04 -24.70
C PRO A 78 -9.33 -3.42 -25.93
N ASN A 79 -10.64 -3.65 -26.06
CA ASN A 79 -11.52 -3.11 -27.12
C ASN A 79 -11.26 -3.59 -28.56
N SER A 80 -10.22 -4.41 -28.79
CA SER A 80 -9.90 -4.99 -30.11
C SER A 80 -9.78 -6.52 -30.11
N ALA A 81 -9.86 -7.16 -28.93
CA ALA A 81 -9.85 -8.61 -28.79
C ALA A 81 -11.00 -9.27 -29.58
N ARG A 82 -10.68 -9.91 -30.71
CA ARG A 82 -11.61 -10.71 -31.50
C ARG A 82 -10.96 -12.04 -31.89
N PRO A 83 -11.58 -13.19 -31.55
CA PRO A 83 -11.16 -14.48 -32.07
C PRO A 83 -11.08 -14.44 -33.60
N SER A 84 -10.04 -15.06 -34.14
CA SER A 84 -9.80 -15.11 -35.59
C SER A 84 -9.12 -16.43 -35.95
N PRO A 85 -9.18 -16.86 -37.22
CA PRO A 85 -8.43 -18.02 -37.69
C PRO A 85 -6.92 -17.93 -37.36
N ALA A 86 -6.33 -16.74 -37.46
CA ALA A 86 -4.93 -16.51 -37.10
C ALA A 86 -4.67 -16.66 -35.59
N ALA A 87 -5.63 -16.29 -34.73
CA ALA A 87 -5.54 -16.50 -33.29
C ALA A 87 -5.63 -18.00 -32.93
N ASP A 88 -6.48 -18.77 -33.62
CA ASP A 88 -6.52 -20.23 -33.45
C ASP A 88 -5.21 -20.89 -33.86
N MET A 89 -4.52 -20.37 -34.87
CA MET A 89 -3.23 -20.92 -35.32
C MET A 89 -2.11 -20.70 -34.31
N TRP A 90 -2.10 -19.56 -33.61
CA TRP A 90 -1.22 -19.33 -32.45
C TRP A 90 -1.47 -20.39 -31.37
N ALA A 91 -2.74 -20.54 -30.99
CA ALA A 91 -3.17 -21.49 -29.97
C ALA A 91 -2.92 -22.95 -30.38
N TYR A 92 -3.06 -23.28 -31.67
CA TYR A 92 -2.72 -24.59 -32.22
C TYR A 92 -1.21 -24.86 -32.13
N GLY A 93 -0.36 -23.88 -32.42
CA GLY A 93 1.10 -23.99 -32.21
C GLY A 93 1.42 -24.36 -30.75
N CYS A 94 0.77 -23.70 -29.79
CA CYS A 94 0.87 -24.02 -28.36
C CYS A 94 0.45 -25.47 -28.06
N VAL A 95 -0.69 -25.92 -28.60
CA VAL A 95 -1.18 -27.30 -28.44
C VAL A 95 -0.23 -28.32 -29.05
N ALA A 96 0.29 -28.06 -30.25
CA ALA A 96 1.22 -28.95 -30.94
C ALA A 96 2.54 -29.10 -30.17
N LEU A 97 3.07 -27.99 -29.65
CA LEU A 97 4.23 -28.00 -28.76
C LEU A 97 3.98 -28.87 -27.51
N GLU A 98 2.82 -28.72 -26.88
CA GLU A 98 2.46 -29.47 -25.68
C GLU A 98 2.26 -30.97 -25.95
N ILE A 99 1.66 -31.33 -27.10
CA ILE A 99 1.53 -32.73 -27.55
C ILE A 99 2.91 -33.37 -27.76
N LEU A 100 3.81 -32.68 -28.48
CA LEU A 100 5.11 -33.21 -28.87
C LEU A 100 6.09 -33.28 -27.70
N CYS A 101 6.14 -32.24 -26.87
CA CYS A 101 7.19 -32.09 -25.86
C CYS A 101 6.72 -32.32 -24.42
N ARG A 102 5.40 -32.47 -24.19
CA ARG A 102 4.80 -32.54 -22.84
C ARG A 102 5.20 -31.34 -21.97
N ILE A 103 5.35 -30.17 -22.59
CA ILE A 103 5.61 -28.90 -21.91
C ILE A 103 4.44 -27.95 -22.13
N GLN A 104 3.99 -27.32 -21.06
CA GLN A 104 2.96 -26.30 -21.17
C GLN A 104 3.53 -25.05 -21.87
N PRO A 105 2.74 -24.33 -22.68
CA PRO A 105 3.11 -23.01 -23.17
C PRO A 105 3.52 -22.07 -22.01
N TYR A 106 4.66 -21.39 -22.17
CA TYR A 106 5.30 -20.56 -21.14
C TYR A 106 5.66 -21.31 -19.85
N HIS A 107 6.06 -22.58 -19.94
CA HIS A 107 6.40 -23.44 -18.79
C HIS A 107 7.47 -22.87 -17.84
N GLU A 108 8.29 -21.91 -18.29
CA GLU A 108 9.31 -21.25 -17.48
C GLU A 108 8.72 -20.20 -16.51
N THR A 109 7.47 -19.78 -16.73
CA THR A 109 6.79 -18.75 -15.95
C THR A 109 5.60 -19.35 -15.22
N THR A 110 5.51 -19.14 -13.90
CA THR A 110 4.43 -19.68 -13.04
C THR A 110 3.24 -18.71 -12.86
N SER A 111 3.42 -17.42 -13.20
CA SER A 111 2.42 -16.36 -13.06
C SER A 111 1.71 -16.06 -14.38
N ASP A 112 0.39 -16.23 -14.41
CA ASP A 112 -0.42 -16.01 -15.62
C ASP A 112 -0.55 -14.52 -15.96
N VAL A 113 -0.36 -13.62 -14.97
CA VAL A 113 -0.21 -12.17 -15.20
C VAL A 113 1.08 -11.84 -15.95
N VAL A 114 2.19 -12.50 -15.61
CA VAL A 114 3.48 -12.31 -16.29
C VAL A 114 3.40 -12.89 -17.70
N VAL A 115 2.80 -14.08 -17.86
CA VAL A 115 2.54 -14.65 -19.19
C VAL A 115 1.75 -13.69 -20.07
N ALA A 116 0.71 -13.06 -19.53
CA ALA A 116 -0.05 -12.07 -20.28
C ALA A 116 0.79 -10.86 -20.73
N GLU A 117 1.84 -10.50 -20.00
CA GLU A 117 2.77 -9.43 -20.37
C GLU A 117 3.80 -9.88 -21.41
N LEU A 118 4.33 -11.11 -21.28
CA LEU A 118 5.22 -11.73 -22.28
C LEU A 118 4.50 -11.83 -23.64
N ILE A 119 3.26 -12.32 -23.63
CA ILE A 119 2.43 -12.39 -24.84
C ILE A 119 2.22 -10.99 -25.44
N ARG A 120 1.94 -9.94 -24.63
CA ARG A 120 1.82 -8.56 -25.13
C ARG A 120 3.12 -8.03 -25.72
N SER A 121 4.26 -8.48 -25.20
CA SER A 121 5.60 -8.09 -25.64
C SER A 121 6.05 -8.84 -26.91
N GLY A 122 5.28 -9.84 -27.34
CA GLY A 122 5.56 -10.64 -28.54
C GLY A 122 6.51 -11.81 -28.28
N ASP A 123 6.76 -12.16 -27.02
CA ASP A 123 7.59 -13.33 -26.68
C ASP A 123 6.87 -14.63 -27.05
N PRO A 124 7.57 -15.61 -27.67
CA PRO A 124 6.96 -16.88 -28.04
C PRO A 124 6.72 -17.77 -26.81
N PRO A 125 5.84 -18.79 -26.91
CA PRO A 125 5.54 -19.68 -25.79
C PRO A 125 6.68 -20.53 -25.25
N SER A 126 7.72 -20.75 -26.04
CA SER A 126 8.92 -21.50 -25.63
C SER A 126 10.04 -21.30 -26.64
N ASP A 127 11.28 -21.34 -26.17
CA ASP A 127 12.43 -21.68 -27.02
C ASP A 127 12.36 -23.15 -27.47
N ARG A 128 13.16 -23.51 -28.48
CA ARG A 128 13.22 -24.90 -28.97
C ARG A 128 13.63 -25.84 -27.84
N PRO A 129 12.78 -26.82 -27.47
CA PRO A 129 13.10 -27.75 -26.40
C PRO A 129 14.36 -28.56 -26.71
N ARG A 130 15.19 -28.80 -25.70
CA ARG A 130 16.44 -29.58 -25.81
C ARG A 130 16.31 -30.94 -25.12
N GLY A 131 17.27 -31.84 -25.36
CA GLY A 131 17.33 -33.15 -24.70
C GLY A 131 16.20 -34.10 -25.15
N PRO A 132 15.77 -35.04 -24.29
CA PRO A 132 14.73 -36.01 -24.65
C PRO A 132 13.45 -35.32 -25.15
N ARG A 133 13.02 -34.23 -24.50
CA ARG A 133 11.80 -33.46 -24.87
C ARG A 133 11.88 -32.80 -26.24
N GLY A 134 13.08 -32.45 -26.70
CA GLY A 134 13.33 -31.90 -28.03
C GLY A 134 13.60 -32.94 -29.12
N SER A 135 13.86 -34.20 -28.76
CA SER A 135 14.29 -35.24 -29.71
C SER A 135 13.24 -35.57 -30.78
N LEU A 136 11.97 -35.27 -30.50
CA LEU A 136 10.85 -35.44 -31.42
C LEU A 136 10.65 -34.27 -32.38
N ILE A 137 11.35 -33.14 -32.18
CA ILE A 137 11.23 -31.95 -33.01
C ILE A 137 12.56 -31.68 -33.72
N ASN A 138 12.61 -32.04 -35.00
CA ASN A 138 13.71 -31.64 -35.87
C ASN A 138 13.58 -30.18 -36.34
N ASP A 139 14.61 -29.69 -37.04
CA ASP A 139 14.71 -28.29 -37.45
C ASP A 139 13.53 -27.87 -38.34
N THR A 140 13.14 -28.76 -39.26
CA THR A 140 12.02 -28.52 -40.16
C THR A 140 10.72 -28.35 -39.39
N LEU A 141 10.39 -29.30 -38.49
CA LEU A 141 9.14 -29.23 -37.72
C LEU A 141 9.12 -28.04 -36.76
N TRP A 142 10.27 -27.69 -36.17
CA TRP A 142 10.39 -26.51 -35.33
C TRP A 142 10.13 -25.23 -36.09
N ASN A 143 10.64 -25.09 -37.31
CA ASN A 143 10.43 -23.90 -38.13
C ASN A 143 8.95 -23.70 -38.47
N VAL A 144 8.25 -24.79 -38.85
CA VAL A 144 6.82 -24.75 -39.12
C VAL A 144 6.01 -24.41 -37.86
N LEU A 145 6.31 -25.05 -36.72
CA LEU A 145 5.67 -24.74 -35.43
C LEU A 145 5.90 -23.29 -35.00
N SER A 146 7.12 -22.79 -35.15
CA SER A 146 7.51 -21.43 -34.76
C SER A 146 6.82 -20.36 -35.61
N SER A 147 6.41 -20.69 -36.84
CA SER A 147 5.66 -19.78 -37.71
C SER A 147 4.28 -19.42 -37.13
N CYS A 148 3.69 -20.29 -36.29
CA CYS A 148 2.43 -20.00 -35.59
C CYS A 148 2.53 -18.82 -34.60
N TRP A 149 3.74 -18.51 -34.11
CA TRP A 149 3.96 -17.48 -33.09
C TRP A 149 4.51 -16.17 -33.67
N GLN A 150 4.38 -15.97 -34.99
CA GLN A 150 4.69 -14.71 -35.65
C GLN A 150 3.57 -13.67 -35.46
N ALA A 151 3.83 -12.44 -35.92
CA ALA A 151 2.80 -11.41 -36.05
C ALA A 151 1.60 -11.92 -36.86
N GLN A 152 0.40 -11.44 -36.54
CA GLN A 152 -0.88 -12.03 -36.99
C GLN A 152 -0.94 -12.32 -38.50
N ASP A 153 -0.45 -11.41 -39.34
CA ASP A 153 -0.49 -11.54 -40.80
C ASP A 153 0.50 -12.56 -41.38
N TRP A 154 1.48 -13.00 -40.59
CA TRP A 154 2.56 -13.90 -40.99
C TRP A 154 2.37 -15.34 -40.51
N ARG A 155 1.27 -15.62 -39.78
CA ARG A 155 0.97 -16.97 -39.30
C ARG A 155 0.44 -17.83 -40.46
N PRO A 156 0.77 -19.13 -40.50
CA PRO A 156 0.25 -20.03 -41.52
C PRO A 156 -1.27 -20.17 -41.39
N THR A 157 -1.95 -20.45 -42.50
CA THR A 157 -3.35 -20.90 -42.45
C THR A 157 -3.41 -22.36 -41.99
N ALA A 158 -4.53 -22.77 -41.39
CA ALA A 158 -4.71 -24.17 -41.00
C ALA A 158 -4.55 -25.14 -42.18
N HIS A 159 -5.02 -24.74 -43.36
CA HIS A 159 -4.85 -25.51 -44.59
C HIS A 159 -3.39 -25.59 -45.04
N GLY A 160 -2.67 -24.47 -45.10
CA GLY A 160 -1.26 -24.45 -45.49
C GLY A 160 -0.38 -25.25 -44.53
N PHE A 161 -0.61 -25.13 -43.23
CA PHE A 161 0.08 -25.96 -42.22
C PHE A 161 -0.25 -27.44 -42.46
N LEU A 162 -1.51 -27.78 -42.73
CA LEU A 162 -1.93 -29.17 -42.96
C LEU A 162 -1.20 -29.79 -44.15
N GLU A 163 -1.09 -29.07 -45.26
CA GLU A 163 -0.35 -29.53 -46.45
C GLU A 163 1.13 -29.76 -46.13
N GLU A 164 1.79 -28.78 -45.50
CA GLU A 164 3.21 -28.85 -45.16
C GLU A 164 3.51 -30.00 -44.19
N LEU A 165 2.71 -30.15 -43.12
CA LEU A 165 2.85 -31.26 -42.17
C LEU A 165 2.59 -32.62 -42.81
N THR A 166 1.62 -32.68 -43.74
CA THR A 166 1.31 -33.91 -44.49
C THR A 166 2.47 -34.28 -45.39
N GLU A 167 3.04 -33.33 -46.13
CA GLU A 167 4.22 -33.56 -46.99
C GLU A 167 5.44 -34.02 -46.17
N MET A 168 5.67 -33.40 -45.01
CA MET A 168 6.75 -33.79 -44.10
C MET A 168 6.60 -35.23 -43.60
N LEU A 169 5.38 -35.69 -43.35
CA LEU A 169 5.10 -37.09 -42.98
C LEU A 169 5.32 -38.04 -44.17
N HIS A 170 4.88 -37.66 -45.38
CA HIS A 170 5.05 -38.49 -46.58
C HIS A 170 6.52 -38.66 -46.97
N ASN A 171 7.31 -37.59 -46.89
CA ASN A 171 8.73 -37.59 -47.23
C ASN A 171 9.62 -38.11 -46.09
N GLY A 172 9.03 -38.57 -44.97
CA GLY A 172 9.74 -39.09 -43.81
C GLY A 172 10.55 -38.05 -43.03
N ALA A 173 10.34 -36.76 -43.30
CA ALA A 173 10.96 -35.68 -42.56
C ALA A 173 10.43 -35.61 -41.12
N VAL A 174 9.20 -36.05 -40.86
CA VAL A 174 8.64 -36.23 -39.51
C VAL A 174 8.24 -37.69 -39.32
N SER A 175 8.55 -38.25 -38.15
CA SER A 175 8.18 -39.62 -37.81
C SER A 175 6.68 -39.75 -37.58
N ASN A 176 6.05 -40.78 -38.17
CA ASN A 176 4.67 -41.16 -37.89
C ASN A 176 4.55 -42.18 -36.73
N SER A 177 5.64 -42.48 -36.03
CA SER A 177 5.62 -43.40 -34.89
C SER A 177 4.89 -42.77 -33.69
N PRO A 178 4.11 -43.56 -32.93
CA PRO A 178 3.52 -43.07 -31.68
C PRO A 178 4.62 -42.63 -30.72
N ILE A 179 4.39 -41.51 -30.02
CA ILE A 179 5.30 -41.00 -28.99
C ILE A 179 5.42 -42.07 -27.90
N PRO A 180 6.60 -42.67 -27.67
CA PRO A 180 6.75 -43.72 -26.67
C PRO A 180 6.38 -43.17 -25.29
N MET A 181 5.46 -43.86 -24.59
CA MET A 181 4.96 -43.43 -23.27
C MET A 181 6.05 -43.38 -22.19
N ASP A 182 7.19 -44.01 -22.45
CA ASP A 182 8.39 -44.10 -21.62
C ASP A 182 9.51 -43.11 -22.02
N MET A 183 9.35 -42.35 -23.12
CA MET A 183 10.35 -41.40 -23.63
C MET A 183 10.61 -40.21 -22.68
N PHE A 184 9.64 -39.90 -21.83
CA PHE A 184 9.77 -38.90 -20.76
C PHE A 184 9.65 -39.60 -19.42
N PRO A 185 10.74 -39.74 -18.65
CA PRO A 185 10.62 -40.18 -17.27
C PRO A 185 9.63 -39.27 -16.57
N ARG A 186 8.70 -39.84 -15.81
CA ARG A 186 7.92 -39.05 -14.84
C ARG A 186 8.95 -38.29 -14.01
N ILE A 187 8.94 -36.96 -14.06
CA ILE A 187 9.74 -36.17 -13.13
C ILE A 187 9.27 -36.60 -11.74
N GLY A 188 10.15 -37.24 -10.98
CA GLY A 188 9.79 -38.01 -9.78
C GLY A 188 10.57 -39.32 -9.59
N SER A 189 11.76 -39.48 -10.18
CA SER A 189 12.62 -40.66 -9.95
C SER A 189 13.32 -40.66 -8.58
N GLU A 190 13.11 -39.64 -7.74
CA GLU A 190 13.53 -39.71 -6.34
C GLU A 190 12.48 -40.49 -5.54
N PRO A 191 12.89 -41.53 -4.78
CA PRO A 191 11.96 -42.23 -3.91
C PRO A 191 11.34 -41.24 -2.92
N ILE A 192 10.03 -41.40 -2.66
CA ILE A 192 9.32 -40.62 -1.65
C ILE A 192 10.13 -40.67 -0.34
N PRO A 193 10.56 -39.53 0.23
CA PRO A 193 11.40 -39.54 1.41
C PRO A 193 10.67 -40.25 2.56
N PRO A 194 11.37 -41.09 3.34
CA PRO A 194 10.77 -41.72 4.50
C PRO A 194 10.41 -40.64 5.53
N TRP A 195 9.45 -40.96 6.38
CA TRP A 195 9.15 -40.10 7.52
C TRP A 195 10.38 -39.91 8.43
N PRO A 196 10.48 -38.76 9.12
CA PRO A 196 11.51 -38.53 10.13
C PRO A 196 11.51 -39.62 11.19
N ARG A 197 12.69 -40.05 11.63
CA ARG A 197 12.81 -41.02 12.72
C ARG A 197 12.18 -40.45 13.99
N GLY A 198 11.20 -41.16 14.55
CA GLY A 198 10.49 -40.77 15.76
C GLY A 198 9.19 -39.98 15.54
N ILE A 199 8.77 -39.75 14.29
CA ILE A 199 7.41 -39.22 14.05
C ILE A 199 6.37 -40.17 14.65
N GLU A 200 5.35 -39.61 15.30
CA GLU A 200 4.28 -40.40 15.90
C GLU A 200 3.19 -40.65 14.84
N ASP A 201 2.94 -41.92 14.52
CA ASP A 201 1.76 -42.32 13.76
C ASP A 201 0.59 -42.53 14.74
N MET A 202 -0.42 -41.67 14.63
CA MET A 202 -1.56 -41.62 15.54
C MET A 202 -2.77 -42.38 15.01
N ASN A 203 -2.60 -43.21 13.97
CA ASN A 203 -3.63 -44.15 13.53
C ASN A 203 -4.09 -45.06 14.68
N GLY A 204 -5.41 -45.21 14.85
CA GLY A 204 -6.08 -45.97 15.88
C GLY A 204 -6.17 -45.28 17.24
N GLN A 205 -5.54 -44.10 17.39
CA GLN A 205 -5.43 -43.39 18.66
C GLN A 205 -6.34 -42.15 18.75
N LEU A 206 -6.96 -41.76 17.64
CA LEU A 206 -7.79 -40.57 17.52
C LEU A 206 -9.29 -40.95 17.50
N SER A 207 -10.10 -40.18 18.24
CA SER A 207 -11.56 -40.37 18.28
C SER A 207 -12.31 -39.04 18.27
N SER A 208 -13.64 -39.08 18.11
CA SER A 208 -14.54 -37.91 18.25
C SER A 208 -14.19 -36.72 17.34
N PHE A 209 -14.05 -36.98 16.04
CA PHE A 209 -13.72 -35.96 15.06
C PHE A 209 -14.84 -34.94 14.86
N ILE A 210 -14.53 -33.67 15.04
CA ILE A 210 -15.46 -32.55 14.80
C ILE A 210 -14.81 -31.57 13.84
N VAL A 211 -15.42 -31.36 12.67
CA VAL A 211 -14.95 -30.36 11.69
C VAL A 211 -15.12 -28.97 12.27
N ARG A 212 -14.01 -28.23 12.41
CA ARG A 212 -13.99 -26.87 12.97
C ARG A 212 -13.88 -25.80 11.89
N SER A 213 -13.22 -26.12 10.79
CA SER A 213 -12.97 -25.19 9.69
C SER A 213 -12.94 -25.91 8.34
N ARG A 214 -13.57 -25.31 7.33
CA ARG A 214 -13.37 -25.63 5.92
C ARG A 214 -12.88 -24.38 5.23
N GLY A 215 -11.58 -24.32 4.93
CA GLY A 215 -10.98 -23.28 4.12
C GLY A 215 -10.92 -23.68 2.65
N LEU A 216 -10.45 -22.77 1.79
CA LEU A 216 -10.23 -23.05 0.37
C LEU A 216 -9.18 -24.15 0.15
N ARG A 217 -8.15 -24.20 1.00
CA ARG A 217 -6.94 -25.04 0.85
C ARG A 217 -6.89 -26.27 1.76
N SER A 218 -7.62 -26.24 2.88
CA SER A 218 -7.54 -27.30 3.90
C SER A 218 -8.80 -27.40 4.74
N THR A 219 -9.06 -28.59 5.27
CA THR A 219 -10.05 -28.84 6.32
C THR A 219 -9.32 -28.98 7.65
N VAL A 220 -9.85 -28.37 8.71
CA VAL A 220 -9.34 -28.52 10.09
C VAL A 220 -10.41 -29.12 10.97
N SER A 221 -10.08 -30.20 11.66
CA SER A 221 -10.94 -30.94 12.59
C SER A 221 -10.29 -31.00 13.97
N SER A 222 -11.09 -31.01 15.04
CA SER A 222 -10.61 -31.41 16.36
C SER A 222 -10.83 -32.90 16.57
N ALA A 223 -9.91 -33.59 17.23
CA ALA A 223 -10.02 -34.99 17.63
C ALA A 223 -9.53 -35.19 19.07
N ILE A 224 -9.91 -36.28 19.71
CA ILE A 224 -9.42 -36.69 21.03
C ILE A 224 -8.34 -37.75 20.82
N LEU A 225 -7.12 -37.46 21.27
CA LEU A 225 -5.99 -38.37 21.33
C LEU A 225 -5.95 -39.07 22.69
N GLY A 226 -5.99 -40.40 22.68
CA GLY A 226 -6.03 -41.22 23.90
C GLY A 226 -7.28 -40.95 24.74
N ALA A 227 -7.12 -40.79 26.06
CA ALA A 227 -8.26 -40.68 26.98
C ALA A 227 -8.87 -39.26 27.08
N SER A 228 -8.11 -38.19 26.80
CA SER A 228 -8.60 -36.82 27.07
C SER A 228 -7.91 -35.69 26.30
N ARG A 229 -6.79 -35.92 25.61
CA ARG A 229 -6.03 -34.82 24.98
C ARG A 229 -6.71 -34.42 23.68
N VAL A 230 -7.23 -33.20 23.59
CA VAL A 230 -7.81 -32.71 22.33
C VAL A 230 -6.71 -32.17 21.42
N VAL A 231 -6.70 -32.63 20.17
CA VAL A 231 -5.71 -32.28 19.14
C VAL A 231 -6.39 -31.76 17.89
N ALA A 232 -5.56 -31.23 17.00
CA ALA A 232 -5.94 -30.67 15.72
C ALA A 232 -5.54 -31.60 14.58
N VAL A 233 -6.43 -31.86 13.64
CA VAL A 233 -6.12 -32.61 12.42
C VAL A 233 -6.37 -31.69 11.23
N LYS A 234 -5.30 -31.37 10.49
CA LYS A 234 -5.35 -30.51 9.30
C LYS A 234 -5.06 -31.35 8.05
N VAL A 235 -5.95 -31.26 7.07
CA VAL A 235 -5.92 -32.09 5.85
C VAL A 235 -6.04 -31.20 4.62
N PRO A 236 -5.24 -31.42 3.55
CA PRO A 236 -5.35 -30.65 2.32
C PRO A 236 -6.71 -30.84 1.63
N ARG A 237 -7.20 -29.81 0.94
CA ARG A 237 -8.34 -29.91 0.03
C ARG A 237 -7.84 -29.84 -1.41
N LEU A 238 -8.11 -30.89 -2.18
CA LEU A 238 -7.86 -30.95 -3.61
C LEU A 238 -9.19 -30.90 -4.36
N ASN A 239 -9.26 -30.13 -5.45
CA ASN A 239 -10.43 -30.17 -6.33
C ASN A 239 -10.48 -31.53 -7.04
N ALA A 240 -11.68 -32.11 -7.05
CA ALA A 240 -11.96 -33.51 -7.34
C ALA A 240 -11.73 -33.91 -8.81
N SER A 241 -10.50 -34.27 -9.17
CA SER A 241 -10.32 -35.41 -10.08
C SER A 241 -9.50 -36.47 -9.35
N LEU A 242 -10.21 -37.37 -8.68
CA LEU A 242 -9.69 -38.44 -7.84
C LEU A 242 -8.86 -39.51 -8.60
N ASP A 243 -8.67 -39.38 -9.91
CA ASP A 243 -8.07 -40.44 -10.76
C ASP A 243 -6.59 -40.25 -11.13
N ASN A 244 -5.90 -39.18 -10.70
CA ASN A 244 -4.51 -38.94 -11.12
C ASN A 244 -3.50 -39.36 -10.04
N GLN A 245 -3.12 -40.65 -10.02
CA GLN A 245 -2.10 -41.21 -9.11
C GLN A 245 -0.81 -40.37 -9.08
N VAL A 246 -0.41 -39.79 -10.21
CA VAL A 246 0.78 -38.94 -10.31
C VAL A 246 0.65 -37.66 -9.46
N ARG A 247 -0.56 -37.10 -9.31
CA ARG A 247 -0.79 -35.96 -8.41
C ARG A 247 -0.68 -36.37 -6.94
N HIS A 248 -1.16 -37.56 -6.61
CA HIS A 248 -1.07 -38.11 -5.25
C HIS A 248 0.40 -38.26 -4.84
N ASP A 249 1.21 -38.90 -5.70
CA ASP A 249 2.62 -39.18 -5.42
C ASP A 249 3.45 -37.88 -5.28
N HIS A 250 3.18 -36.87 -6.11
CA HIS A 250 3.85 -35.57 -6.01
C HIS A 250 3.49 -34.80 -4.73
N LEU A 251 2.21 -34.81 -4.37
CA LEU A 251 1.75 -34.21 -3.13
C LEU A 251 2.38 -34.90 -1.93
N GLU A 252 2.40 -36.22 -1.92
CA GLU A 252 3.02 -37.03 -0.86
C GLU A 252 4.53 -36.74 -0.76
N TYR A 253 5.24 -36.63 -1.89
CA TYR A 253 6.65 -36.22 -1.91
C TYR A 253 6.86 -34.83 -1.29
N ILE A 254 6.12 -33.81 -1.75
CA ILE A 254 6.24 -32.43 -1.23
C ILE A 254 5.89 -32.40 0.26
N PHE A 255 4.83 -33.09 0.64
CA PHE A 255 4.32 -33.17 2.00
C PHE A 255 5.38 -33.75 2.95
N ARG A 256 5.95 -34.91 2.61
CA ARG A 256 7.02 -35.53 3.39
C ARG A 256 8.30 -34.71 3.39
N LYS A 257 8.67 -34.10 2.28
CA LYS A 257 9.83 -33.20 2.21
C LYS A 257 9.69 -31.99 3.15
N VAL A 258 8.52 -31.34 3.15
CA VAL A 258 8.25 -30.19 4.02
C VAL A 258 8.20 -30.61 5.49
N VAL A 259 7.53 -31.72 5.82
CA VAL A 259 7.48 -32.22 7.20
C VAL A 259 8.87 -32.61 7.68
N THR A 260 9.65 -33.31 6.88
CA THR A 260 11.01 -33.73 7.24
C THR A 260 11.92 -32.56 7.54
N ASN A 261 11.85 -31.48 6.76
CA ASN A 261 12.65 -30.28 6.99
C ASN A 261 12.20 -29.46 8.20
N ARG A 262 10.98 -29.67 8.70
CA ARG A 262 10.36 -28.86 9.77
C ARG A 262 10.06 -29.67 11.04
N TYR A 263 10.32 -30.98 11.03
CA TYR A 263 10.12 -31.86 12.17
C TYR A 263 11.10 -31.55 13.30
N GLY A 264 10.62 -31.58 14.55
CA GLY A 264 11.42 -31.28 15.74
C GLY A 264 11.60 -29.79 16.04
N VAL A 265 11.12 -28.89 15.18
CA VAL A 265 11.12 -27.45 15.45
C VAL A 265 10.09 -27.13 16.55
N ARG A 266 10.56 -26.64 17.70
CA ARG A 266 9.70 -26.31 18.86
C ARG A 266 10.00 -24.91 19.37
N HIS A 267 8.96 -24.09 19.45
CA HIS A 267 9.03 -22.74 19.99
C HIS A 267 7.66 -22.32 20.56
N PRO A 268 7.57 -21.55 21.66
CA PRO A 268 6.29 -21.13 22.25
C PRO A 268 5.34 -20.38 21.29
N ASN A 269 5.88 -19.72 20.27
CA ASN A 269 5.12 -18.98 19.26
C ASN A 269 5.03 -19.70 17.91
N ILE A 270 5.23 -21.01 17.90
CA ILE A 270 5.08 -21.89 16.75
C ILE A 270 4.14 -23.02 17.15
N ILE A 271 3.19 -23.36 16.29
CA ILE A 271 2.25 -24.46 16.54
C ILE A 271 3.04 -25.78 16.56
N GLU A 272 2.95 -26.51 17.67
CA GLU A 272 3.59 -27.81 17.82
C GLU A 272 2.97 -28.85 16.88
N PHE A 273 3.81 -29.43 16.03
CA PHE A 273 3.49 -30.57 15.21
C PHE A 273 3.71 -31.86 16.02
N LEU A 274 2.65 -32.66 16.18
CA LEU A 274 2.64 -33.83 17.05
C LEU A 274 2.89 -35.13 16.28
N GLY A 275 2.30 -35.26 15.09
CA GLY A 275 2.36 -36.52 14.34
C GLY A 275 1.49 -36.52 13.09
N ILE A 276 1.26 -37.71 12.56
CA ILE A 276 0.50 -37.94 11.32
C ILE A 276 -0.65 -38.90 11.56
N THR A 277 -1.63 -38.88 10.65
CA THR A 277 -2.74 -39.85 10.63
C THR A 277 -3.24 -40.03 9.20
N SER A 278 -3.70 -41.24 8.86
CA SER A 278 -4.31 -41.58 7.57
C SER A 278 -5.80 -41.92 7.70
N GLU A 279 -6.40 -41.76 8.87
CA GLU A 279 -7.76 -42.24 9.16
C GLU A 279 -8.88 -41.32 8.64
N PHE A 280 -8.54 -40.08 8.30
CA PHE A 280 -9.54 -39.03 8.09
C PHE A 280 -9.88 -38.80 6.60
N SER A 281 -8.93 -39.06 5.70
CA SER A 281 -9.08 -38.76 4.27
C SER A 281 -8.19 -39.69 3.45
N PRO A 282 -8.40 -39.81 2.13
CA PRO A 282 -7.48 -40.54 1.26
C PRO A 282 -6.06 -39.96 1.26
N HIS A 283 -5.86 -38.74 1.79
CA HIS A 283 -4.56 -38.14 2.01
C HIS A 283 -4.16 -38.13 3.49
N GLU A 284 -2.85 -38.24 3.73
CA GLU A 284 -2.24 -38.10 5.05
C GLU A 284 -2.62 -36.75 5.70
N GLY A 285 -3.12 -36.80 6.93
CA GLY A 285 -3.44 -35.67 7.78
C GLY A 285 -2.30 -35.34 8.75
N LEU A 286 -2.10 -34.04 9.00
CA LEU A 286 -1.14 -33.56 9.99
C LEU A 286 -1.83 -33.29 11.33
N VAL A 287 -1.25 -33.83 12.39
CA VAL A 287 -1.73 -33.67 13.76
C VAL A 287 -0.94 -32.58 14.48
N PHE A 288 -1.63 -31.58 15.01
CA PHE A 288 -1.04 -30.46 15.76
C PHE A 288 -1.67 -30.31 17.14
N GLU A 289 -1.03 -29.52 18.00
CA GLU A 289 -1.68 -29.02 19.22
C GLU A 289 -2.97 -28.23 18.89
N LEU A 290 -3.94 -28.26 19.82
CA LEU A 290 -5.19 -27.51 19.69
C LEU A 290 -5.01 -26.05 20.13
N CYS A 291 -5.36 -25.10 19.24
CA CYS A 291 -5.47 -23.66 19.55
C CYS A 291 -6.95 -23.21 19.53
N PHE A 292 -7.31 -22.15 20.27
CA PHE A 292 -8.69 -21.77 20.61
C PHE A 292 -9.60 -21.55 19.39
N GLN A 293 -9.12 -20.87 18.33
CA GLN A 293 -9.92 -20.53 17.13
C GLN A 293 -9.29 -20.87 15.79
N TRP A 294 -8.25 -21.71 15.74
CA TRP A 294 -7.61 -22.25 14.52
C TRP A 294 -6.93 -21.24 13.59
N SER A 295 -7.37 -20.00 13.59
CA SER A 295 -6.83 -18.90 12.81
C SER A 295 -7.18 -17.58 13.50
N LEU A 296 -6.28 -16.62 13.35
CA LEU A 296 -6.36 -15.29 13.94
C LEU A 296 -7.53 -14.50 13.35
N ASP A 297 -7.84 -14.74 12.08
CA ASP A 297 -8.99 -14.12 11.39
C ASP A 297 -10.33 -14.47 12.05
N LYS A 298 -10.51 -15.73 12.48
CA LYS A 298 -11.71 -16.19 13.16
C LYS A 298 -11.76 -15.72 14.60
N TYR A 299 -10.61 -15.70 15.27
CA TYR A 299 -10.48 -15.23 16.64
C TYR A 299 -10.98 -13.79 16.77
N LEU A 300 -10.46 -12.87 15.95
CA LEU A 300 -10.81 -11.45 16.04
C LEU A 300 -12.23 -11.13 15.54
N LYS A 301 -12.78 -11.90 14.58
CA LYS A 301 -14.17 -11.74 14.12
C LYS A 301 -15.21 -12.17 15.17
N LYS A 302 -14.90 -13.18 15.99
CA LYS A 302 -15.85 -13.74 16.97
C LYS A 302 -15.79 -13.10 18.36
N LYS A 303 -14.69 -12.41 18.71
CA LYS A 303 -14.42 -11.84 20.05
C LYS A 303 -14.86 -12.78 21.20
N PRO A 304 -14.35 -14.02 21.28
CA PRO A 304 -14.74 -14.91 22.36
C PRO A 304 -14.11 -14.46 23.69
N VAL A 305 -14.92 -14.33 24.75
CA VAL A 305 -14.44 -13.99 26.10
C VAL A 305 -13.48 -15.09 26.60
N MET A 306 -12.23 -14.73 26.88
CA MET A 306 -11.26 -15.68 27.45
C MET A 306 -11.58 -15.91 28.94
N PRO A 307 -11.53 -17.16 29.45
CA PRO A 307 -11.67 -17.42 30.88
C PRO A 307 -10.52 -16.77 31.68
N GLU A 308 -10.82 -16.12 32.81
CA GLU A 308 -9.85 -15.39 33.67
C GLU A 308 -8.58 -16.18 34.02
N LYS A 309 -8.65 -17.52 34.07
CA LYS A 309 -7.48 -18.35 34.39
C LYS A 309 -6.38 -18.37 33.33
N TYR A 310 -6.65 -17.84 32.12
CA TYR A 310 -5.74 -17.89 30.98
C TYR A 310 -5.30 -16.51 30.47
N THR A 311 -5.72 -15.42 31.11
CA THR A 311 -5.40 -14.05 30.70
C THR A 311 -4.07 -13.59 31.30
N ARG A 312 -3.10 -13.19 30.47
CA ARG A 312 -1.82 -12.58 30.93
C ARG A 312 -1.95 -11.15 31.46
N SER A 313 -3.09 -10.51 31.23
CA SER A 313 -3.38 -9.11 31.51
C SER A 313 -4.79 -9.03 32.12
N ALA A 314 -5.10 -7.93 32.82
CA ALA A 314 -6.45 -7.68 33.35
C ALA A 314 -7.52 -7.54 32.25
N ASP A 315 -7.10 -7.40 30.99
CA ASP A 315 -7.96 -7.33 29.80
C ASP A 315 -8.24 -8.75 29.23
N PRO A 316 -9.51 -9.15 29.01
CA PRO A 316 -9.88 -10.49 28.54
C PRO A 316 -9.46 -10.85 27.10
N TYR A 317 -8.78 -9.96 26.39
CA TYR A 317 -8.32 -10.16 25.01
C TYR A 317 -6.84 -9.78 24.85
N PRO A 318 -6.03 -10.55 24.09
CA PRO A 318 -4.66 -10.18 23.77
C PRO A 318 -4.67 -8.91 22.91
N SER A 319 -3.84 -7.94 23.28
CA SER A 319 -3.70 -6.70 22.52
C SER A 319 -3.07 -6.98 21.14
N PRO A 320 -3.35 -6.15 20.11
CA PRO A 320 -2.65 -6.25 18.82
C PRO A 320 -1.13 -6.20 18.98
N TYR A 321 -0.63 -5.41 19.95
CA TYR A 321 0.79 -5.30 20.25
C TYR A 321 1.39 -6.61 20.76
N SER A 322 0.75 -7.25 21.76
CA SER A 322 1.24 -8.53 22.29
C SER A 322 1.23 -9.64 21.23
N LEU A 323 0.22 -9.64 20.35
CA LEU A 323 0.17 -10.57 19.21
C LEU A 323 1.30 -10.31 18.20
N MET A 324 1.64 -9.04 17.92
CA MET A 324 2.78 -8.70 17.07
C MET A 324 4.10 -9.18 17.67
N CYS A 325 4.32 -8.98 18.97
CA CYS A 325 5.51 -9.47 19.66
C CYS A 325 5.60 -11.00 19.57
N ASP A 326 4.51 -11.71 19.85
CA ASP A 326 4.47 -13.17 19.76
C ASP A 326 4.81 -13.66 18.34
N ILE A 327 4.23 -13.04 17.30
CA ILE A 327 4.55 -13.37 15.90
C ILE A 327 6.03 -13.09 15.59
N LEU A 328 6.56 -11.94 16.02
CA LEU A 328 7.96 -11.58 15.82
C LEU A 328 8.93 -12.53 16.51
N GLU A 329 8.61 -13.03 17.69
CA GLU A 329 9.46 -13.99 18.39
C GLU A 329 9.51 -15.33 17.64
N GLY A 330 8.36 -15.77 17.09
CA GLY A 330 8.31 -16.91 16.19
C GLY A 330 9.14 -16.72 14.92
N LEU A 331 8.99 -15.57 14.25
CA LEU A 331 9.78 -15.24 13.04
C LEU A 331 11.27 -15.12 13.34
N LYS A 332 11.65 -14.45 14.42
CA LYS A 332 13.04 -14.31 14.86
C LYS A 332 13.70 -15.66 15.08
N PHE A 333 12.99 -16.60 15.71
CA PHE A 333 13.47 -17.97 15.89
C PHE A 333 13.65 -18.69 14.54
N MET A 334 12.66 -18.60 13.64
CA MET A 334 12.73 -19.23 12.32
C MET A 334 13.83 -18.64 11.43
N HIS A 335 13.95 -17.31 11.40
CA HIS A 335 14.92 -16.57 10.60
C HIS A 335 16.34 -16.70 11.16
N GLY A 336 16.48 -16.94 12.47
CA GLY A 336 17.76 -17.17 13.14
C GLY A 336 18.26 -18.62 13.15
N TYR A 337 17.52 -19.55 12.53
CA TYR A 337 17.94 -20.95 12.40
C TYR A 337 19.22 -21.05 11.53
N PRO A 338 20.13 -22.03 11.75
CA PRO A 338 21.39 -22.12 11.01
C PRO A 338 21.23 -22.09 9.49
N ILE A 339 20.13 -22.68 9.00
CA ILE A 339 19.59 -22.45 7.67
C ILE A 339 18.25 -21.73 7.89
N PRO A 340 18.14 -20.42 7.58
CA PRO A 340 16.94 -19.65 7.85
C PRO A 340 15.69 -20.28 7.25
N ILE A 341 14.64 -20.38 8.06
CA ILE A 341 13.37 -20.97 7.64
C ILE A 341 12.42 -19.82 7.28
N ALA A 342 12.29 -19.51 6.00
CA ALA A 342 11.24 -18.60 5.54
C ALA A 342 9.87 -19.30 5.54
N HIS A 343 8.84 -18.62 6.04
CA HIS A 343 7.48 -19.14 6.08
C HIS A 343 6.81 -19.09 4.70
N GLY A 344 6.86 -17.93 4.04
CA GLY A 344 6.31 -17.68 2.70
C GLY A 344 4.79 -17.53 2.60
N ASP A 345 4.03 -17.65 3.68
CA ASP A 345 2.56 -17.56 3.64
C ASP A 345 2.02 -17.15 5.02
N LEU A 346 2.64 -16.14 5.62
CA LEU A 346 2.34 -15.66 6.96
C LEU A 346 1.04 -14.84 6.98
N THR A 347 -0.07 -15.45 6.61
CA THR A 347 -1.40 -14.80 6.60
C THR A 347 -2.12 -15.01 7.93
N PRO A 348 -3.16 -14.21 8.26
CA PRO A 348 -3.98 -14.44 9.45
C PRO A 348 -4.62 -15.83 9.54
N GLU A 349 -4.75 -16.55 8.42
CA GLU A 349 -5.23 -17.94 8.38
C GLU A 349 -4.20 -18.94 8.94
N ASN A 350 -2.91 -18.62 8.84
CA ASN A 350 -1.80 -19.47 9.28
C ASN A 350 -1.20 -19.03 10.63
N ILE A 351 -1.84 -18.09 11.32
CA ILE A 351 -1.50 -17.70 12.69
C ILE A 351 -2.68 -18.08 13.59
N SER A 352 -2.43 -18.79 14.68
CA SER A 352 -3.44 -19.18 15.67
C SER A 352 -3.23 -18.45 17.00
N VAL A 353 -4.26 -18.40 17.83
CA VAL A 353 -4.16 -17.96 19.22
C VAL A 353 -4.38 -19.17 20.13
N ASP A 354 -3.41 -19.47 20.99
CA ASP A 354 -3.47 -20.59 21.94
C ASP A 354 -4.38 -20.28 23.14
N ASN A 355 -4.45 -21.22 24.09
CA ASN A 355 -5.29 -21.06 25.28
C ASN A 355 -4.79 -19.93 26.19
N ASP A 356 -3.51 -19.60 26.19
CA ASP A 356 -2.90 -18.55 27.02
C ASP A 356 -2.89 -17.18 26.32
N GLY A 357 -3.58 -17.06 25.17
CA GLY A 357 -3.63 -15.85 24.37
C GLY A 357 -2.36 -15.56 23.56
N ARG A 358 -1.44 -16.52 23.38
CA ARG A 358 -0.26 -16.34 22.52
C ARG A 358 -0.61 -16.49 21.06
N ALA A 359 -0.03 -15.62 20.22
CA ALA A 359 0.02 -15.91 18.80
C ALA A 359 1.04 -17.05 18.50
N LYS A 360 0.60 -18.05 17.73
CA LYS A 360 1.41 -19.18 17.28
C LYS A 360 1.36 -19.29 15.75
N ILE A 361 2.52 -19.34 15.12
CA ILE A 361 2.68 -19.46 13.67
C ILE A 361 2.58 -20.94 13.25
N SER A 362 1.79 -21.24 12.22
CA SER A 362 1.75 -22.56 11.62
C SER A 362 2.95 -22.76 10.70
N LEU A 363 3.90 -23.59 11.12
CA LEU A 363 5.07 -23.89 10.29
C LEU A 363 4.77 -24.60 8.97
N ILE A 364 3.53 -25.00 8.69
CA ILE A 364 3.21 -25.82 7.51
C ILE A 364 2.04 -25.20 6.75
N SER A 365 2.34 -24.53 5.63
CA SER A 365 1.34 -23.96 4.72
C SER A 365 1.01 -24.92 3.58
N PHE A 366 -0.23 -25.39 3.55
CA PHE A 366 -0.79 -26.14 2.42
C PHE A 366 -0.87 -25.30 1.14
N GLY A 367 -1.05 -23.98 1.25
CA GLY A 367 -1.05 -23.10 0.08
C GLY A 367 0.28 -23.13 -0.66
N ARG A 368 1.40 -23.08 0.08
CA ARG A 368 2.74 -23.16 -0.51
C ARG A 368 3.06 -24.55 -1.07
N MET A 369 2.61 -25.61 -0.43
CA MET A 369 2.77 -26.97 -0.98
C MET A 369 2.04 -27.14 -2.31
N LEU A 370 0.79 -26.68 -2.36
CA LEU A 370 -0.03 -26.75 -3.56
C LEU A 370 0.55 -25.88 -4.68
N ALA A 371 1.09 -24.69 -4.36
CA ALA A 371 1.75 -23.83 -5.33
C ALA A 371 3.12 -24.36 -5.82
N ALA A 372 3.72 -25.31 -5.09
CA ALA A 372 4.97 -25.97 -5.47
C ALA A 372 4.75 -27.22 -6.34
N LEU A 373 3.49 -27.59 -6.62
CA LEU A 373 3.19 -28.71 -7.51
C LEU A 373 3.60 -28.35 -8.96
N PRO A 374 4.22 -29.30 -9.69
CA PRO A 374 4.52 -29.12 -11.10
C PRO A 374 3.24 -28.87 -11.92
N LEU A 375 3.29 -27.92 -12.86
CA LEU A 375 2.19 -27.58 -13.75
C LEU A 375 1.74 -28.78 -14.62
N ASP A 376 2.69 -29.65 -14.99
CA ASP A 376 2.51 -30.89 -15.75
C ASP A 376 1.85 -32.03 -14.96
N ALA A 377 1.66 -31.89 -13.63
CA ALA A 377 0.81 -32.77 -12.84
C ALA A 377 -0.70 -32.58 -13.15
N GLY A 378 -1.06 -31.74 -14.12
CA GLY A 378 -2.44 -31.48 -14.54
C GLY A 378 -3.21 -30.62 -13.54
N VAL A 379 -2.52 -29.81 -12.74
CA VAL A 379 -3.14 -28.93 -11.75
C VAL A 379 -3.55 -27.64 -12.46
N THR A 380 -4.86 -27.46 -12.70
CA THR A 380 -5.44 -26.21 -13.23
C THR A 380 -5.45 -25.06 -12.20
N ALA A 381 -4.92 -25.29 -11.00
CA ALA A 381 -4.81 -24.29 -9.96
C ALA A 381 -3.51 -23.48 -10.15
N THR A 382 -3.62 -22.32 -10.80
CA THR A 382 -2.53 -21.33 -10.87
C THR A 382 -2.11 -20.88 -9.47
N VAL A 383 -0.88 -20.37 -9.31
CA VAL A 383 -0.40 -19.80 -8.03
C VAL A 383 -1.41 -18.80 -7.45
N GLU A 384 -2.11 -18.04 -8.31
CA GLU A 384 -3.19 -17.09 -7.98
C GLU A 384 -4.42 -17.72 -7.32
N SER A 385 -4.76 -18.94 -7.70
CA SER A 385 -5.89 -19.68 -7.11
C SER A 385 -5.54 -20.27 -5.74
N VAL A 386 -4.24 -20.33 -5.40
CA VAL A 386 -3.71 -21.01 -4.23
C VAL A 386 -3.04 -20.06 -3.25
N LEU A 387 -2.50 -18.91 -3.65
CA LEU A 387 -1.88 -17.89 -2.78
C LEU A 387 -2.54 -16.54 -3.00
N SER A 388 -2.71 -15.75 -1.94
CA SER A 388 -3.38 -14.44 -2.03
C SER A 388 -2.36 -13.33 -2.27
N PHE A 389 -2.34 -12.81 -3.50
CA PHE A 389 -1.35 -11.83 -3.97
C PHE A 389 -1.26 -10.58 -3.11
N ARG A 390 -2.35 -10.12 -2.50
CA ARG A 390 -2.36 -8.94 -1.62
C ARG A 390 -1.45 -9.06 -0.40
N TRP A 391 -1.02 -10.27 -0.05
CA TRP A 391 -0.09 -10.55 1.05
C TRP A 391 1.34 -10.80 0.58
N MET A 392 1.53 -11.09 -0.71
CA MET A 392 2.84 -11.47 -1.27
C MET A 392 3.72 -10.24 -1.48
N SER A 393 5.02 -10.43 -1.34
CA SER A 393 6.02 -9.42 -1.65
C SER A 393 6.29 -9.33 -3.16
N PRO A 394 6.79 -8.19 -3.67
CA PRO A 394 7.04 -7.97 -5.09
C PRO A 394 7.89 -9.07 -5.73
N GLU A 395 8.99 -9.46 -5.08
CA GLU A 395 9.93 -10.47 -5.58
C GLU A 395 9.33 -11.88 -5.66
N LEU A 396 8.30 -12.19 -4.87
CA LEU A 396 7.59 -13.46 -4.95
C LEU A 396 6.52 -13.48 -6.05
N ILE A 397 6.13 -12.32 -6.57
CA ILE A 397 5.20 -12.19 -7.68
C ILE A 397 5.94 -12.20 -9.02
N THR A 398 7.14 -11.62 -9.06
CA THR A 398 7.93 -11.46 -10.30
C THR A 398 8.89 -12.61 -10.59
N ALA A 399 9.29 -13.41 -9.59
CA ALA A 399 10.26 -14.47 -9.80
C ALA A 399 9.69 -15.68 -10.57
N ASN A 400 10.48 -16.22 -11.51
CA ASN A 400 10.15 -17.42 -12.29
C ASN A 400 9.93 -18.66 -11.39
N SER A 401 10.78 -18.80 -10.34
CA SER A 401 10.63 -19.78 -9.26
C SER A 401 10.60 -19.06 -7.91
N PRO A 402 9.42 -18.62 -7.43
CA PRO A 402 9.32 -17.78 -6.25
C PRO A 402 9.64 -18.57 -4.98
N GLN A 403 10.86 -18.42 -4.46
CA GLN A 403 11.29 -18.99 -3.19
C GLN A 403 11.10 -17.97 -2.06
N PRO A 404 10.37 -18.31 -0.99
CA PRO A 404 10.25 -17.46 0.18
C PRO A 404 11.60 -17.11 0.80
N THR A 405 11.77 -15.84 1.16
CA THR A 405 12.92 -15.34 1.92
C THR A 405 12.49 -14.75 3.25
N THR A 406 13.44 -14.52 4.16
CA THR A 406 13.19 -13.85 5.44
C THR A 406 12.63 -12.44 5.23
N GLU A 407 13.05 -11.74 4.19
CA GLU A 407 12.60 -10.39 3.82
C GLU A 407 11.19 -10.41 3.24
N SER A 408 10.82 -11.47 2.52
CA SER A 408 9.46 -11.68 2.02
C SER A 408 8.46 -11.93 3.15
N ASP A 409 8.89 -12.62 4.21
CA ASP A 409 8.10 -12.78 5.43
C ASP A 409 7.91 -11.43 6.13
N MET A 410 8.92 -10.56 6.14
CA MET A 410 8.81 -9.25 6.78
C MET A 410 7.83 -8.31 6.05
N TRP A 411 7.75 -8.39 4.72
CA TRP A 411 6.68 -7.73 3.95
C TRP A 411 5.29 -8.21 4.38
N THR A 412 5.13 -9.53 4.45
CA THR A 412 3.87 -10.17 4.84
C THR A 412 3.52 -9.84 6.30
N PHE A 413 4.52 -9.79 7.18
CA PHE A 413 4.36 -9.37 8.57
C PHE A 413 3.86 -7.92 8.67
N GLY A 414 4.40 -7.00 7.86
CA GLY A 414 3.86 -5.63 7.76
C GLY A 414 2.37 -5.61 7.37
N CYS A 415 1.97 -6.47 6.43
CA CYS A 415 0.57 -6.67 6.06
C CYS A 415 -0.27 -7.20 7.22
N VAL A 416 0.25 -8.16 8.00
CA VAL A 416 -0.41 -8.70 9.21
C VAL A 416 -0.53 -7.64 10.30
N CYS A 417 0.49 -6.81 10.51
CA CYS A 417 0.42 -5.68 11.45
C CYS A 417 -0.70 -4.71 11.06
N PHE A 418 -0.76 -4.31 9.78
CA PHE A 418 -1.85 -3.49 9.27
C PHE A 418 -3.21 -4.15 9.50
N TRP A 419 -3.33 -5.44 9.21
CA TRP A 419 -4.58 -6.18 9.40
C TRP A 419 -4.96 -6.28 10.89
N LEU A 420 -4.01 -6.55 11.80
CA LEU A 420 -4.24 -6.59 13.24
C LEU A 420 -4.77 -5.25 13.78
N LEU A 421 -4.28 -4.15 13.24
CA LEU A 421 -4.61 -2.80 13.69
C LEU A 421 -5.91 -2.25 13.11
N THR A 422 -6.33 -2.76 11.96
CA THR A 422 -7.46 -2.19 11.18
C THR A 422 -8.58 -3.18 10.90
N LEU A 423 -8.31 -4.47 11.05
CA LEU A 423 -9.14 -5.60 10.60
C LEU A 423 -9.47 -5.57 9.10
N ARG A 424 -8.71 -4.80 8.30
CA ARG A 424 -8.86 -4.71 6.84
C ARG A 424 -7.76 -5.48 6.16
N ALA A 425 -8.12 -6.17 5.08
CA ALA A 425 -7.12 -6.81 4.22
C ALA A 425 -6.24 -5.74 3.55
N PRO A 426 -4.96 -6.04 3.28
CA PRO A 426 -4.11 -5.16 2.47
C PRO A 426 -4.74 -4.96 1.09
N TYR A 427 -4.58 -3.78 0.49
CA TYR A 427 -5.26 -3.39 -0.74
C TYR A 427 -6.79 -3.56 -0.69
N SER A 428 -7.43 -3.29 0.46
CA SER A 428 -8.88 -3.46 0.64
C SER A 428 -9.76 -2.65 -0.33
N SER A 429 -9.25 -1.57 -0.94
CA SER A 429 -9.97 -0.84 -1.99
C SER A 429 -9.91 -1.51 -3.36
N VAL A 430 -8.96 -2.42 -3.55
CA VAL A 430 -8.74 -3.11 -4.82
C VAL A 430 -9.59 -4.37 -4.81
N ARG A 431 -10.58 -4.40 -5.70
CA ARG A 431 -11.62 -5.43 -5.71
C ARG A 431 -11.09 -6.84 -6.00
N ARG A 432 -10.00 -6.96 -6.75
CA ARG A 432 -9.43 -8.25 -7.19
C ARG A 432 -7.97 -8.41 -6.77
N ASP A 433 -7.55 -9.65 -6.51
CA ASP A 433 -6.18 -9.98 -6.07
C ASP A 433 -5.13 -9.77 -7.18
N ASP A 434 -5.47 -10.02 -8.45
CA ASP A 434 -4.61 -9.77 -9.61
C ASP A 434 -4.26 -8.28 -9.76
N LEU A 435 -5.25 -7.41 -9.58
CA LEU A 435 -5.03 -5.97 -9.56
C LEU A 435 -4.18 -5.53 -8.36
N ALA A 436 -4.34 -6.17 -7.19
CA ALA A 436 -3.46 -5.92 -6.06
C ALA A 436 -2.00 -6.30 -6.39
N GLY A 437 -1.79 -7.41 -7.10
CA GLY A 437 -0.49 -7.80 -7.65
C GLY A 437 0.13 -6.72 -8.54
N LYS A 438 -0.66 -6.11 -9.43
CA LYS A 438 -0.21 -4.98 -10.27
C LYS A 438 0.19 -3.76 -9.46
N GLU A 439 -0.57 -3.42 -8.43
CA GLU A 439 -0.23 -2.30 -7.54
C GLU A 439 1.07 -2.55 -6.77
N ILE A 440 1.29 -3.79 -6.33
CA ILE A 440 2.55 -4.20 -5.68
C ILE A 440 3.73 -4.00 -6.64
N MET A 441 3.61 -4.45 -7.89
CA MET A 441 4.66 -4.31 -8.92
C MET A 441 4.93 -2.85 -9.30
N ARG A 442 3.94 -1.96 -9.17
CA ARG A 442 4.10 -0.51 -9.43
C ARG A 442 4.79 0.26 -8.30
N GLY A 443 5.12 -0.39 -7.19
CA GLY A 443 5.72 0.31 -6.05
C GLY A 443 4.71 0.83 -5.03
N HIS A 444 3.40 0.63 -5.24
CA HIS A 444 2.39 1.12 -4.30
C HIS A 444 2.35 0.24 -3.04
N PRO A 445 2.26 0.82 -1.84
CA PRO A 445 2.28 0.05 -0.61
C PRO A 445 0.94 -0.67 -0.35
N PRO A 446 0.95 -1.79 0.41
CA PRO A 446 -0.24 -2.54 0.81
C PRO A 446 -1.33 -1.75 1.52
N ALA A 447 -0.95 -0.68 2.22
CA ALA A 447 -1.89 0.28 2.75
C ALA A 447 -1.22 1.65 2.93
N THR A 448 -2.04 2.69 3.02
CA THR A 448 -1.61 4.06 3.32
C THR A 448 -2.31 4.54 4.59
N LEU A 449 -1.63 5.38 5.40
CA LEU A 449 -2.25 6.03 6.57
C LEU A 449 -3.54 6.74 6.20
N ALA A 450 -3.57 7.28 4.97
CA ALA A 450 -4.70 7.90 4.28
C ALA A 450 -6.04 7.22 4.60
N ARG A 451 -6.05 5.89 4.80
CA ARG A 451 -7.26 5.08 4.87
C ARG A 451 -7.62 4.54 6.25
N VAL A 452 -6.96 4.99 7.33
CA VAL A 452 -7.17 4.46 8.68
C VAL A 452 -7.71 5.49 9.69
N TYR A 453 -8.56 5.02 10.59
CA TYR A 453 -9.20 5.74 11.70
C TYR A 453 -8.18 6.42 12.62
N ARG A 454 -8.40 7.71 12.90
CA ARG A 454 -7.35 8.63 13.37
C ARG A 454 -7.33 8.98 14.86
N ARG A 455 -7.87 8.09 15.69
CA ARG A 455 -7.76 8.20 17.16
C ARG A 455 -6.97 7.06 17.78
N ALA A 456 -6.38 6.18 16.96
CA ALA A 456 -5.69 5.01 17.46
C ALA A 456 -4.21 5.34 17.76
N PRO A 457 -3.71 5.12 18.99
CA PRO A 457 -2.34 5.40 19.42
C PRO A 457 -1.24 4.94 18.48
N TRP A 458 -1.47 3.87 17.74
CA TRP A 458 -0.48 3.26 16.86
C TRP A 458 -0.22 4.04 15.56
N THR A 459 -1.16 4.90 15.13
CA THR A 459 -0.99 5.77 13.96
C THR A 459 0.04 6.86 14.22
N THR A 460 0.07 7.32 15.47
CA THR A 460 0.94 8.38 15.96
C THR A 460 1.85 7.88 17.05
N ASN A 461 2.18 6.60 17.21
CA ASN A 461 3.34 6.19 18.01
C ASN A 461 4.50 5.74 17.12
N GLY A 462 4.29 5.90 15.80
CA GLY A 462 5.14 5.56 14.69
C GLY A 462 5.50 4.08 14.49
N LEU A 463 4.67 3.20 15.08
CA LEU A 463 4.48 1.84 14.61
C LEU A 463 4.13 1.83 13.11
N TRP A 464 3.33 2.79 12.64
CA TRP A 464 3.04 2.93 11.20
C TRP A 464 4.31 3.09 10.34
N ASN A 465 5.23 3.96 10.76
CA ASN A 465 6.47 4.17 10.00
C ASN A 465 7.30 2.88 9.94
N ALA A 466 7.31 2.10 11.04
CA ALA A 466 7.97 0.79 11.05
C ALA A 466 7.28 -0.20 10.11
N ILE A 467 5.95 -0.27 10.12
CA ILE A 467 5.18 -1.09 9.17
C ILE A 467 5.49 -0.67 7.72
N GLY A 468 5.56 0.64 7.44
CA GLY A 468 5.92 1.16 6.12
C GLY A 468 7.30 0.72 5.65
N LYS A 469 8.28 0.55 6.55
CA LYS A 469 9.60 0.00 6.22
C LYS A 469 9.55 -1.47 5.77
N CYS A 470 8.58 -2.25 6.25
CA CYS A 470 8.37 -3.61 5.75
C CYS A 470 7.93 -3.65 4.28
N TRP A 471 7.37 -2.54 3.77
CA TRP A 471 6.84 -2.44 2.41
C TRP A 471 7.79 -1.77 1.42
N ARG A 472 9.10 -1.79 1.70
CA ARG A 472 10.12 -1.40 0.73
C ARG A 472 10.18 -2.41 -0.41
N GLN A 473 10.25 -1.91 -1.64
CA GLN A 473 10.31 -2.76 -2.84
C GLN A 473 11.55 -3.66 -2.80
N GLU A 474 12.72 -3.06 -2.56
CA GLU A 474 13.97 -3.80 -2.39
C GLU A 474 13.94 -4.64 -1.09
N PRO A 475 14.04 -5.99 -1.17
CA PRO A 475 13.92 -6.87 0.00
C PRO A 475 14.91 -6.54 1.12
N LEU A 476 16.17 -6.23 0.77
CA LEU A 476 17.23 -5.96 1.74
C LEU A 476 17.05 -4.64 2.52
N GLN A 477 16.15 -3.75 2.08
CA GLN A 477 15.83 -2.51 2.80
C GLN A 477 14.77 -2.71 3.89
N ARG A 478 14.19 -3.91 4.00
CA ARG A 478 13.17 -4.23 5.00
C ARG A 478 13.85 -4.58 6.33
N PRO A 479 13.27 -4.18 7.47
CA PRO A 479 13.84 -4.52 8.77
C PRO A 479 13.69 -6.03 9.02
N GLY A 480 14.71 -6.66 9.60
CA GLY A 480 14.61 -8.05 10.06
C GLY A 480 13.73 -8.19 11.31
N ALA A 481 13.25 -9.40 11.61
CA ALA A 481 12.36 -9.66 12.76
C ALA A 481 12.95 -9.16 14.10
N THR A 482 14.25 -9.38 14.33
CA THR A 482 14.96 -8.89 15.53
C THR A 482 15.02 -7.37 15.61
N GLU A 483 15.23 -6.69 14.49
CA GLU A 483 15.28 -5.23 14.43
C GLU A 483 13.89 -4.62 14.70
N PHE A 484 12.87 -5.19 14.06
CA PHE A 484 11.48 -4.75 14.27
C PHE A 484 11.05 -4.97 15.73
N MET A 485 11.40 -6.11 16.34
CA MET A 485 11.12 -6.40 17.75
C MET A 485 11.77 -5.37 18.69
N LYS A 486 13.04 -4.99 18.44
CA LYS A 486 13.70 -3.93 19.21
C LYS A 486 12.96 -2.60 19.09
N LEU A 487 12.53 -2.25 17.87
CA LEU A 487 11.74 -1.05 17.64
C LEU A 487 10.42 -1.12 18.41
N LEU A 488 9.71 -2.24 18.34
CA LEU A 488 8.42 -2.46 19.00
C LEU A 488 8.54 -2.30 20.53
N ASN A 489 9.54 -2.94 21.14
CA ASN A 489 9.85 -2.80 22.57
C ASN A 489 10.24 -1.36 22.97
N GLN A 490 10.91 -0.62 22.08
CA GLN A 490 11.16 0.82 22.29
C GLN A 490 9.87 1.65 22.26
N LEU A 491 8.81 1.18 21.58
CA LEU A 491 7.49 1.83 21.58
C LEU A 491 6.75 1.60 22.89
N GLU A 492 6.83 0.39 23.46
CA GLU A 492 6.17 0.02 24.72
C GLU A 492 6.77 0.72 25.95
N GLY A 493 8.05 1.09 25.88
CA GLY A 493 8.71 1.90 26.92
C GLY A 493 8.32 3.38 26.97
N ARG A 494 7.45 3.87 26.07
CA ARG A 494 6.99 5.27 26.04
C ARG A 494 5.56 5.39 26.56
N THR A 495 5.40 5.80 27.81
CA THR A 495 4.09 6.13 28.41
C THR A 495 3.59 7.50 27.96
N ILE A 496 3.46 7.74 26.65
CA ILE A 496 2.67 8.86 26.10
C ILE A 496 1.91 8.34 24.88
N LYS A 497 0.64 7.98 25.10
CA LYS A 497 -0.23 7.22 24.18
C LYS A 497 -0.54 7.89 22.82
N TRP A 498 0.03 9.04 22.49
CA TRP A 498 -0.34 9.80 21.28
C TRP A 498 0.84 10.37 20.48
N LEU A 499 2.09 10.06 20.84
CA LEU A 499 3.28 10.74 20.32
C LEU A 499 4.07 9.98 19.24
N PRO A 500 4.26 10.50 18.00
CA PRO A 500 4.85 9.73 16.87
C PRO A 500 6.24 9.18 17.18
N THR A 501 6.66 8.03 16.64
CA THR A 501 8.00 7.45 16.97
C THR A 501 9.13 8.41 16.73
N SER A 502 9.03 9.20 15.65
CA SER A 502 10.03 10.20 15.27
C SER A 502 10.08 11.37 16.26
N VAL A 503 9.03 11.59 17.04
CA VAL A 503 8.93 12.65 18.04
C VAL A 503 9.31 12.06 19.39
N MET A 504 10.44 12.51 19.93
CA MET A 504 10.90 12.09 21.26
C MET A 504 10.22 12.93 22.34
N ASP A 505 9.85 12.30 23.45
CA ASP A 505 9.57 13.05 24.67
C ASP A 505 10.89 13.47 25.33
N LEU A 506 11.03 14.77 25.50
CA LEU A 506 12.18 15.45 26.05
C LEU A 506 11.96 15.84 27.52
N ASN A 507 10.98 15.23 28.20
CA ASN A 507 10.65 15.45 29.60
C ASN A 507 11.91 15.57 30.49
N GLY A 508 11.98 16.69 31.23
CA GLY A 508 13.07 17.02 32.15
C GLY A 508 14.41 17.37 31.48
N LYS A 509 14.48 17.40 30.14
CA LYS A 509 15.67 17.78 29.35
C LYS A 509 15.57 19.18 28.76
N VAL A 510 14.36 19.73 28.65
CA VAL A 510 14.13 21.11 28.26
C VAL A 510 14.03 21.94 29.54
N ARG A 511 14.97 22.87 29.73
CA ARG A 511 14.92 23.83 30.84
C ARG A 511 14.21 25.08 30.38
N PHE A 512 13.13 25.39 31.07
CA PHE A 512 12.33 26.59 30.91
C PHE A 512 12.45 27.42 32.18
N ASP A 513 12.65 28.73 32.06
CA ASP A 513 12.56 29.61 33.22
C ASP A 513 11.07 29.90 33.51
N SER A 514 10.47 29.03 34.34
CA SER A 514 9.05 29.07 34.68
C SER A 514 8.63 30.35 35.41
N SER A 515 9.59 31.13 35.91
CA SER A 515 9.36 32.43 36.55
C SER A 515 9.09 33.59 35.56
N GLN A 516 9.26 33.36 34.23
CA GLN A 516 9.29 34.42 33.21
C GLN A 516 8.25 34.30 32.09
N ARG A 517 7.05 33.75 32.37
CA ARG A 517 5.91 33.82 31.41
C ARG A 517 5.43 35.25 31.10
N GLN A 518 6.03 36.28 31.71
CA GLN A 518 5.66 37.70 31.59
C GLN A 518 6.57 38.56 30.68
N GLY A 519 7.20 37.98 29.65
CA GLY A 519 7.49 38.75 28.42
C GLY A 519 8.93 38.90 27.93
N ARG A 520 9.97 38.37 28.59
CA ARG A 520 11.37 38.49 28.07
C ARG A 520 11.81 37.41 27.08
N ASN A 521 11.26 36.20 27.16
CA ASN A 521 11.65 35.05 26.32
C ASN A 521 10.55 34.61 25.32
N GLN A 522 9.46 35.38 25.24
CA GLN A 522 8.34 35.16 24.32
C GLN A 522 8.54 36.05 23.10
N PHE A 523 8.43 35.48 21.89
CA PHE A 523 8.64 36.26 20.65
C PHE A 523 7.56 36.06 19.59
N ALA A 524 6.59 35.15 19.79
CA ALA A 524 5.41 35.04 18.92
C ALA A 524 4.17 34.55 19.67
N ARG A 525 2.99 35.03 19.25
CA ARG A 525 1.65 34.61 19.70
C ARG A 525 0.78 34.42 18.47
N TYR A 526 -0.11 33.43 18.51
CA TYR A 526 -1.10 33.19 17.46
C TYR A 526 -2.38 32.66 18.09
N GLN A 527 -3.48 33.01 17.44
CA GLN A 527 -4.82 32.56 17.78
C GLN A 527 -5.37 31.74 16.62
N SER A 528 -6.14 30.70 16.93
CA SER A 528 -6.80 29.87 15.92
C SER A 528 -8.18 29.46 16.41
N VAL A 529 -9.11 29.33 15.48
CA VAL A 529 -10.49 28.90 15.74
C VAL A 529 -10.62 27.42 15.42
N TRP A 530 -11.01 26.64 16.41
CA TRP A 530 -11.05 25.19 16.32
C TRP A 530 -12.50 24.76 16.23
N ARG A 531 -12.85 24.08 15.15
CA ARG A 531 -14.22 23.62 14.87
C ARG A 531 -14.29 22.10 14.94
N MET A 532 -15.16 21.57 15.78
CA MET A 532 -15.53 20.17 15.79
C MET A 532 -16.67 19.94 14.81
N ILE A 533 -16.55 18.92 13.97
CA ILE A 533 -17.47 18.61 12.89
C ILE A 533 -18.18 17.28 13.21
N SER A 534 -19.45 17.17 12.84
CA SER A 534 -20.22 15.93 13.03
C SER A 534 -19.72 14.79 12.14
N ASP A 535 -19.62 13.59 12.71
CA ASP A 535 -19.20 12.38 12.00
C ASP A 535 -20.28 11.87 11.00
N THR A 536 -21.52 12.36 11.11
CA THR A 536 -22.67 11.90 10.31
C THR A 536 -23.23 12.94 9.34
N GLU A 537 -22.96 14.22 9.56
CA GLU A 537 -23.49 15.35 8.77
C GLU A 537 -22.41 16.43 8.62
N PRO A 538 -22.35 17.19 7.52
CA PRO A 538 -21.36 18.24 7.32
C PRO A 538 -21.70 19.51 8.12
N ARG A 539 -21.78 19.42 9.45
CA ARG A 539 -22.12 20.54 10.35
C ARG A 539 -21.10 20.71 11.47
N VAL A 540 -20.85 21.95 11.86
CA VAL A 540 -20.04 22.29 13.04
C VAL A 540 -20.85 22.00 14.30
N ILE A 541 -20.34 21.11 15.17
CA ILE A 541 -20.94 20.79 16.47
C ILE A 541 -20.42 21.75 17.55
N GLN A 542 -19.17 22.20 17.45
CA GLN A 542 -18.52 23.02 18.49
C GLN A 542 -17.47 23.95 17.89
N GLU A 543 -17.31 25.13 18.46
CA GLU A 543 -16.26 26.10 18.11
C GLU A 543 -15.53 26.56 19.40
N SER A 544 -14.19 26.60 19.36
CA SER A 544 -13.34 27.05 20.46
C SER A 544 -12.19 27.91 19.96
N HIS A 545 -11.91 29.05 20.60
CA HIS A 545 -10.73 29.86 20.32
C HIS A 545 -9.54 29.40 21.15
N ILE A 546 -8.42 29.11 20.48
CA ILE A 546 -7.20 28.61 21.10
C ILE A 546 -6.08 29.62 20.93
N LYS A 547 -5.41 29.96 22.03
CA LYS A 547 -4.27 30.86 22.08
C LYS A 547 -2.98 30.08 22.31
N MET A 548 -1.98 30.32 21.47
CA MET A 548 -0.71 29.61 21.46
C MET A 548 0.46 30.60 21.36
N ALA A 549 1.61 30.26 21.95
CA ALA A 549 2.80 31.10 21.95
C ALA A 549 4.07 30.30 21.68
N LEU A 550 5.07 30.98 21.09
CA LEU A 550 6.44 30.48 20.98
C LEU A 550 7.33 31.13 22.04
N TYR A 551 8.11 30.29 22.70
CA TYR A 551 9.07 30.67 23.72
C TYR A 551 10.45 30.13 23.35
N GLU A 552 11.48 30.89 23.66
CA GLU A 552 12.84 30.38 23.61
C GLU A 552 13.11 29.48 24.82
N ALA A 553 13.78 28.35 24.60
CA ALA A 553 14.15 27.42 25.66
C ALA A 553 15.53 26.78 25.39
N THR A 554 16.05 26.07 26.39
CA THR A 554 17.33 25.38 26.30
C THR A 554 17.17 23.87 26.49
N TYR A 555 17.64 23.09 25.53
CA TYR A 555 17.71 21.64 25.59
C TYR A 555 19.09 21.18 26.10
N VAL A 556 19.10 20.38 27.17
CA VAL A 556 20.32 19.82 27.78
C VAL A 556 20.23 18.29 27.80
N PRO A 557 20.98 17.56 26.94
CA PRO A 557 20.98 16.10 26.94
C PRO A 557 21.70 15.54 28.17
N LYS A 558 21.24 14.39 28.71
CA LYS A 558 21.90 13.74 29.87
C LYS A 558 23.34 13.26 29.60
N TRP A 559 23.71 13.06 28.34
CA TRP A 559 25.00 12.50 27.90
C TRP A 559 25.93 13.54 27.24
N TYR A 560 25.52 14.81 27.19
CA TYR A 560 26.24 15.87 26.47
C TYR A 560 26.23 17.16 27.29
N SER A 561 27.41 17.75 27.52
CA SER A 561 27.60 18.93 28.39
C SER A 561 27.21 20.27 27.75
N LYS A 562 26.84 20.30 26.47
CA LYS A 562 26.51 21.53 25.75
C LYS A 562 24.99 21.74 25.65
N ALA A 563 24.53 22.83 26.24
CA ALA A 563 23.18 23.36 26.08
C ALA A 563 22.92 23.78 24.62
N THR A 564 21.78 23.38 24.05
CA THR A 564 21.35 23.74 22.70
C THR A 564 20.09 24.60 22.76
N ARG A 565 20.05 25.71 22.02
CA ARG A 565 18.86 26.56 21.93
C ARG A 565 17.76 25.86 21.13
N VAL A 566 16.53 25.94 21.62
CA VAL A 566 15.33 25.34 21.00
C VAL A 566 14.15 26.31 21.13
N VAL A 567 13.10 26.09 20.35
CA VAL A 567 11.85 26.85 20.44
C VAL A 567 10.75 25.94 20.99
N THR A 568 10.03 26.43 21.98
CA THR A 568 8.92 25.74 22.62
C THR A 568 7.60 26.39 22.23
N LYS A 569 6.69 25.61 21.65
CA LYS A 569 5.32 26.00 21.34
C LYS A 569 4.39 25.48 22.44
N ALA A 570 3.66 26.39 23.07
CA ALA A 570 2.78 26.08 24.21
C ALA A 570 1.46 26.86 24.12
N GLY A 571 0.37 26.24 24.57
CA GLY A 571 -0.90 26.94 24.80
C GLY A 571 -0.83 27.84 26.03
N TYR A 572 -1.62 28.92 26.05
CA TYR A 572 -1.75 29.79 27.23
C TYR A 572 -3.20 30.28 27.40
N ASP A 573 -3.56 30.71 28.62
CA ASP A 573 -4.84 31.39 28.91
C ASP A 573 -6.10 30.59 28.49
N PHE A 574 -6.05 29.26 28.64
CA PHE A 574 -7.17 28.35 28.37
C PHE A 574 -7.75 27.69 29.63
N GLU A 575 -7.17 27.98 30.81
CA GLU A 575 -7.53 27.34 32.09
C GLU A 575 -8.96 27.66 32.55
N SER A 576 -9.55 28.75 32.05
CA SER A 576 -10.93 29.18 32.34
C SER A 576 -11.99 28.51 31.47
N SER A 577 -11.61 27.80 30.39
CA SER A 577 -12.55 27.18 29.45
C SER A 577 -12.24 25.68 29.26
N PRO A 578 -13.03 24.78 29.91
CA PRO A 578 -12.93 23.34 29.68
C PRO A 578 -13.04 22.97 28.19
N MET A 579 -13.88 23.70 27.45
CA MET A 579 -14.07 23.53 26.01
C MET A 579 -12.82 23.87 25.18
N ALA A 580 -12.08 24.92 25.55
CA ALA A 580 -10.81 25.26 24.91
C ALA A 580 -9.74 24.20 25.22
N ARG A 581 -9.75 23.65 26.44
CA ARG A 581 -8.83 22.58 26.85
C ARG A 581 -9.06 21.29 26.06
N ASP A 582 -10.32 20.85 25.95
CA ASP A 582 -10.68 19.63 25.23
C ASP A 582 -10.41 19.78 23.73
N ALA A 583 -10.70 20.95 23.18
CA ALA A 583 -10.29 21.31 21.82
C ALA A 583 -8.78 21.14 21.68
N LEU A 584 -7.96 21.77 22.54
CA LEU A 584 -6.48 21.70 22.53
C LEU A 584 -5.94 20.26 22.59
N HIS A 585 -6.51 19.40 23.44
CA HIS A 585 -6.19 17.97 23.50
C HIS A 585 -6.44 17.22 22.18
N SER A 586 -7.40 17.66 21.37
CA SER A 586 -7.81 16.96 20.16
C SER A 586 -7.01 17.32 18.89
N ASN A 587 -6.49 18.56 18.74
CA ASN A 587 -5.74 18.95 17.53
C ASN A 587 -4.22 19.04 17.71
N LEU A 588 -3.70 19.17 18.94
CA LEU A 588 -2.25 19.09 19.15
C LEU A 588 -1.65 17.79 18.57
N PRO A 589 -2.31 16.61 18.68
CA PRO A 589 -1.86 15.39 18.01
C PRO A 589 -1.87 15.48 16.48
N ASN A 590 -2.78 16.25 15.88
CA ASN A 590 -2.85 16.42 14.43
C ASN A 590 -1.64 17.20 13.91
N GLU A 591 -1.34 18.34 14.53
CA GLU A 591 -0.16 19.13 14.18
C GLU A 591 1.13 18.34 14.42
N VAL A 592 1.27 17.68 15.57
CA VAL A 592 2.41 16.81 15.86
C VAL A 592 2.55 15.69 14.83
N SER A 593 1.46 15.05 14.43
CA SER A 593 1.48 13.98 13.41
C SER A 593 1.91 14.48 12.05
N ILE A 594 1.45 15.66 11.63
CA ILE A 594 1.85 16.28 10.36
C ILE A 594 3.34 16.63 10.42
N MET A 595 3.79 17.28 11.49
CA MET A 595 5.18 17.70 11.65
C MET A 595 6.15 16.52 11.81
N ALA A 596 5.71 15.40 12.36
CA ALA A 596 6.51 14.20 12.58
C ALA A 596 6.94 13.46 11.29
N GLN A 597 6.23 13.70 10.18
CA GLN A 597 6.48 13.07 8.88
C GLN A 597 7.12 14.02 7.86
N ILE A 598 7.22 15.31 8.19
CA ILE A 598 7.82 16.32 7.31
C ILE A 598 9.32 16.43 7.59
N ASP A 599 10.14 16.29 6.56
CA ASP A 599 11.58 16.58 6.63
C ASP A 599 11.98 17.37 5.39
N HIS A 600 12.02 18.70 5.53
CA HIS A 600 12.37 19.62 4.44
C HIS A 600 13.21 20.78 4.99
N PRO A 601 14.28 21.21 4.31
CA PRO A 601 15.19 22.25 4.81
C PRO A 601 14.52 23.60 5.06
N CYS A 602 13.49 23.94 4.29
CA CYS A 602 12.73 25.20 4.39
C CYS A 602 11.46 25.09 5.25
N ILE A 603 11.32 24.02 6.03
CA ILE A 603 10.23 23.84 7.00
C ILE A 603 10.82 23.73 8.41
N HIS A 604 10.15 24.32 9.40
CA HIS A 604 10.61 24.29 10.79
C HIS A 604 10.54 22.88 11.39
N LYS A 605 11.69 22.36 11.83
CA LYS A 605 11.80 20.97 12.26
C LYS A 605 11.32 20.77 13.69
N LEU A 606 10.36 19.86 13.85
CA LEU A 606 9.95 19.35 15.16
C LEU A 606 11.03 18.40 15.69
N LEU A 607 11.56 18.68 16.87
CA LEU A 607 12.57 17.86 17.56
C LEU A 607 11.94 16.86 18.54
N GLY A 608 10.81 17.23 19.14
CA GLY A 608 10.18 16.43 20.19
C GLY A 608 9.00 17.14 20.83
N ILE A 609 8.50 16.59 21.94
CA ILE A 609 7.63 17.31 22.88
C ILE A 609 8.25 17.32 24.27
N ASP A 610 7.72 18.13 25.17
CA ASP A 610 8.00 18.07 26.59
C ASP A 610 6.70 17.87 27.38
N SER A 611 6.56 16.69 28.00
CA SER A 611 5.40 16.34 28.81
C SER A 611 5.61 16.48 30.32
N SER A 612 6.60 17.26 30.77
CA SER A 612 6.89 17.41 32.20
C SER A 612 5.69 17.90 33.01
N ALA A 613 5.58 17.41 34.25
CA ALA A 613 4.44 17.67 35.16
C ALA A 613 4.29 19.15 35.57
N GLU A 614 5.30 19.99 35.31
CA GLU A 614 5.22 21.45 35.45
C GLU A 614 4.24 22.07 34.44
N HIS A 615 4.04 21.43 33.29
CA HIS A 615 3.02 21.79 32.30
C HIS A 615 1.70 21.15 32.73
N LYS A 616 1.03 21.76 33.71
CA LYS A 616 -0.11 21.21 34.48
C LYS A 616 -1.23 20.50 33.69
N GLN A 617 -1.32 20.58 32.35
CA GLN A 617 -2.42 19.98 31.57
C GLN A 617 -2.08 19.45 30.15
N LEU A 618 -1.08 19.96 29.42
CA LEU A 618 -0.73 19.54 28.03
C LEU A 618 0.78 19.69 27.74
N PRO A 619 1.39 18.83 26.90
CA PRO A 619 2.80 18.95 26.59
C PRO A 619 3.09 20.04 25.56
N ASN A 620 4.29 20.58 25.63
CA ASN A 620 4.76 21.59 24.68
C ASN A 620 5.43 20.92 23.49
N MET A 621 5.29 21.51 22.30
CA MET A 621 6.03 21.07 21.11
C MET A 621 7.40 21.73 21.08
N ILE A 622 8.46 20.96 20.86
CA ILE A 622 9.84 21.42 20.87
C ILE A 622 10.40 21.38 19.47
N PHE A 623 10.81 22.53 18.96
CA PHE A 623 11.35 22.71 17.63
C PHE A 623 12.80 23.17 17.67
N GLU A 624 13.48 23.08 16.53
CA GLU A 624 14.81 23.68 16.35
C GLU A 624 14.78 25.20 16.60
N SER A 625 15.96 25.76 16.89
CA SER A 625 16.10 27.21 17.09
C SER A 625 15.64 27.98 15.85
N LEU A 626 14.79 29.00 16.05
CA LEU A 626 14.42 29.97 15.03
C LEU A 626 15.27 31.23 15.14
N SER A 627 15.47 31.90 14.01
CA SER A 627 15.89 33.30 13.98
C SER A 627 14.81 34.19 14.60
N GLN A 628 15.18 35.34 15.17
CA GLN A 628 14.21 36.36 15.59
C GLN A 628 13.76 37.27 14.44
N VAL A 629 14.35 37.10 13.25
CA VAL A 629 14.05 37.91 12.07
C VAL A 629 12.96 37.23 11.24
N THR A 630 11.80 37.87 11.11
CA THR A 630 10.73 37.44 10.20
C THR A 630 10.87 38.10 8.83
N PHE A 631 10.22 37.51 7.83
CA PHE A 631 10.18 38.08 6.48
C PHE A 631 9.55 39.47 6.45
N GLU A 632 8.46 39.66 7.20
CA GLU A 632 7.79 40.94 7.36
C GLU A 632 8.67 42.02 8.00
N LEU A 633 9.41 41.67 9.05
CA LEU A 633 10.31 42.61 9.71
C LEU A 633 11.41 43.07 8.74
N SER A 634 11.97 42.14 7.96
CA SER A 634 13.01 42.45 6.97
C SER A 634 12.50 43.32 5.81
N LEU A 635 11.26 43.09 5.35
CA LEU A 635 10.61 43.92 4.34
C LEU A 635 10.27 45.31 4.86
N SER A 636 9.77 45.43 6.09
CA SER A 636 9.36 46.72 6.67
C SER A 636 10.53 47.67 6.93
N GLN A 637 11.72 47.11 7.21
CA GLN A 637 12.98 47.84 7.38
C GLN A 637 13.70 48.14 6.05
N ASP A 638 13.09 47.76 4.92
CA ASP A 638 13.62 47.92 3.54
C ASP A 638 15.05 47.37 3.35
N ARG A 639 15.37 46.28 4.04
CA ARG A 639 16.71 45.68 4.04
C ARG A 639 16.93 44.64 2.92
N MET A 640 15.93 44.41 2.06
CA MET A 640 15.94 43.31 1.09
C MET A 640 15.75 43.80 -0.34
N GLY A 641 16.70 43.46 -1.21
CA GLY A 641 16.61 43.68 -2.65
C GLY A 641 15.67 42.70 -3.35
N PHE A 642 15.48 42.88 -4.66
CA PHE A 642 14.63 42.00 -5.46
C PHE A 642 15.06 40.52 -5.38
N ASN A 643 16.35 40.24 -5.55
CA ASN A 643 16.89 38.87 -5.54
C ASN A 643 16.71 38.18 -4.18
N ASP A 644 16.88 38.92 -3.08
CA ASP A 644 16.68 38.37 -1.73
C ASP A 644 15.21 37.96 -1.53
N ARG A 645 14.27 38.79 -2.00
CA ARG A 645 12.83 38.49 -1.93
C ARG A 645 12.48 37.27 -2.77
N ILE A 646 12.99 37.17 -4.00
CA ILE A 646 12.78 36.00 -4.87
C ILE A 646 13.33 34.74 -4.21
N ARG A 647 14.53 34.78 -3.63
CA ARG A 647 15.13 33.62 -2.96
C ARG A 647 14.30 33.10 -1.78
N ILE A 648 13.79 34.01 -0.95
CA ILE A 648 12.90 33.66 0.17
C ILE A 648 11.59 33.05 -0.37
N LEU A 649 11.01 33.63 -1.42
CA LEU A 649 9.79 33.12 -2.05
C LEU A 649 10.01 31.73 -2.67
N GLN A 650 11.19 31.46 -3.24
CA GLN A 650 11.57 30.13 -3.72
C GLN A 650 11.66 29.11 -2.58
N ASP A 651 12.27 29.47 -1.44
CA ASP A 651 12.33 28.59 -0.26
C ASP A 651 10.92 28.22 0.25
N VAL A 652 10.02 29.21 0.29
CA VAL A 652 8.61 29.01 0.69
C VAL A 652 7.86 28.18 -0.35
N ALA A 653 8.02 28.45 -1.64
CA ALA A 653 7.40 27.66 -2.71
C ALA A 653 7.91 26.20 -2.74
N SER A 654 9.19 25.98 -2.44
CA SER A 654 9.78 24.65 -2.27
C SER A 654 9.14 23.90 -1.11
N ALA A 655 8.97 24.57 0.04
CA ALA A 655 8.29 24.01 1.19
C ALA A 655 6.83 23.61 0.86
N ILE A 656 6.06 24.49 0.20
CA ILE A 656 4.66 24.20 -0.15
C ILE A 656 4.58 23.07 -1.20
N THR A 657 5.47 23.06 -2.19
CA THR A 657 5.54 21.98 -3.19
C THR A 657 5.79 20.62 -2.54
N TYR A 658 6.71 20.57 -1.57
CA TYR A 658 6.96 19.35 -0.77
C TYR A 658 5.70 18.89 -0.02
N LEU A 659 4.96 19.82 0.59
CA LEU A 659 3.71 19.51 1.31
C LEU A 659 2.62 18.99 0.36
N HIS A 660 2.42 19.65 -0.78
CA HIS A 660 1.39 19.28 -1.76
C HIS A 660 1.68 17.91 -2.40
N GLY A 661 2.95 17.58 -2.63
CA GLY A 661 3.42 16.31 -3.19
C GLY A 661 3.75 15.21 -2.17
N HIS A 662 3.37 15.37 -0.90
CA HIS A 662 3.82 14.48 0.17
C HIS A 662 3.33 13.02 -0.03
N ALA A 663 4.25 12.05 0.08
CA ALA A 663 4.02 10.64 -0.29
C ALA A 663 2.89 9.94 0.50
N ASN A 664 2.59 10.41 1.72
CA ASN A 664 1.52 9.87 2.56
C ASN A 664 0.15 10.55 2.34
N GLY A 665 0.02 11.41 1.32
CA GLY A 665 -1.15 12.23 1.04
C GLY A 665 -0.82 13.72 1.10
N SER A 666 -1.41 14.50 0.17
CA SER A 666 -1.15 15.94 0.01
C SER A 666 -1.52 16.73 1.26
N ILE A 667 -0.66 17.65 1.69
CA ILE A 667 -0.84 18.47 2.89
C ILE A 667 -1.07 19.92 2.45
N ALA A 668 -2.21 20.49 2.83
CA ALA A 668 -2.46 21.93 2.78
C ALA A 668 -1.98 22.57 4.09
N HIS A 669 -1.26 23.70 4.02
CA HIS A 669 -0.74 24.42 5.18
C HIS A 669 -1.84 25.23 5.90
N GLY A 670 -2.70 25.91 5.14
CA GLY A 670 -3.88 26.61 5.65
C GLY A 670 -3.66 27.93 6.38
N ASN A 671 -2.42 28.20 6.81
CA ASN A 671 -2.06 29.42 7.55
C ASN A 671 -0.82 30.16 7.01
N ILE A 672 -0.72 30.29 5.68
CA ILE A 672 0.33 31.11 5.05
C ILE A 672 -0.12 32.57 5.11
N CYS A 673 0.57 33.40 5.87
CA CYS A 673 0.21 34.81 6.09
C CYS A 673 1.05 35.75 5.20
N PRO A 674 0.43 36.72 4.49
CA PRO A 674 1.14 37.71 3.70
C PRO A 674 1.71 38.85 4.58
N VAL A 675 2.53 39.71 3.98
CA VAL A 675 3.27 40.78 4.66
C VAL A 675 2.49 42.10 4.66
N ARG A 676 2.28 42.74 5.82
CA ARG A 676 1.60 44.06 5.87
C ARG A 676 2.12 45.00 6.96
N LYS A 677 2.04 46.31 6.75
CA LYS A 677 2.26 47.32 7.82
C LYS A 677 0.95 47.55 8.56
N LEU A 678 0.87 47.21 9.84
CA LEU A 678 -0.23 47.64 10.71
C LEU A 678 -0.11 49.15 10.96
N ARG A 679 -1.10 49.94 10.53
CA ARG A 679 -1.42 51.22 11.17
C ARG A 679 -2.45 50.91 12.25
N LEU A 680 -2.05 50.99 13.52
CA LEU A 680 -2.99 50.97 14.64
C LEU A 680 -3.88 52.22 14.56
N GLY A 681 -5.08 52.06 14.03
CA GLY A 681 -6.16 53.04 14.15
C GLY A 681 -6.90 52.83 15.47
N ALA A 682 -6.71 53.75 16.41
CA ALA A 682 -7.53 54.23 17.54
C ALA A 682 -8.58 53.37 18.31
N HIS A 683 -8.89 52.11 17.99
CA HIS A 683 -10.06 51.43 18.60
C HIS A 683 -9.89 50.02 19.18
N VAL A 684 -8.66 49.52 19.34
CA VAL A 684 -8.44 48.30 20.15
C VAL A 684 -7.50 48.62 21.31
N LEU A 685 -8.08 49.14 22.40
CA LEU A 685 -7.43 49.18 23.70
C LEU A 685 -7.37 47.75 24.26
N SER A 686 -6.39 46.96 23.82
CA SER A 686 -5.87 45.89 24.67
C SER A 686 -4.83 46.53 25.59
N ASN A 687 -4.97 46.35 26.91
CA ASN A 687 -4.06 46.95 27.91
C ASN A 687 -2.65 46.32 27.94
N ASP A 688 -2.27 45.57 26.90
CA ASP A 688 -0.97 44.88 26.80
C ASP A 688 -0.15 45.48 25.65
N PRO A 689 0.75 46.45 25.93
CA PRO A 689 1.54 47.15 24.91
C PRO A 689 2.51 46.25 24.13
N LEU A 690 2.66 44.98 24.53
CA LEU A 690 3.45 43.97 23.80
C LEU A 690 2.64 43.22 22.72
N LEU A 691 1.30 43.34 22.68
CA LEU A 691 0.48 42.70 21.65
C LEU A 691 0.60 43.40 20.27
N ASP A 692 0.91 44.69 20.26
CA ASP A 692 0.87 45.55 19.06
C ASP A 692 2.10 45.41 18.14
N CYS A 693 3.11 44.62 18.53
CA CYS A 693 4.40 44.53 17.85
C CYS A 693 4.77 43.12 17.32
N ILE A 694 3.89 42.12 17.48
CA ILE A 694 4.22 40.73 17.12
C ILE A 694 3.96 40.51 15.61
N PRO A 695 4.97 40.11 14.81
CA PRO A 695 4.78 39.83 13.39
C PRO A 695 3.77 38.70 13.19
N GLN A 696 2.81 38.89 12.27
CA GLN A 696 1.82 37.86 11.94
C GLN A 696 2.33 36.86 10.88
N THR A 697 3.49 37.12 10.28
CA THR A 697 4.09 36.21 9.31
C THR A 697 4.69 34.97 9.96
N ASN A 698 4.24 33.79 9.50
CA ASN A 698 4.78 32.49 9.92
C ASN A 698 6.08 32.10 9.17
N ILE A 699 6.84 33.08 8.65
CA ILE A 699 8.03 32.87 7.81
C ILE A 699 9.25 33.56 8.46
N TYR A 700 10.25 32.77 8.82
CA TYR A 700 11.46 33.24 9.51
C TYR A 700 12.68 33.14 8.61
N ILE A 701 13.56 34.17 8.66
CA ILE A 701 14.78 34.25 7.86
C ILE A 701 15.99 34.00 8.74
N PHE A 702 16.81 33.04 8.35
CA PHE A 702 18.07 32.72 9.02
C PHE A 702 19.21 33.63 8.53
N PRO A 703 20.30 33.79 9.33
CA PRO A 703 21.44 34.61 8.94
C PRO A 703 22.12 34.20 7.62
N ASP A 704 21.95 32.95 7.20
CA ASP A 704 22.45 32.42 5.93
C ASP A 704 21.54 32.73 4.73
N GLY A 705 20.45 33.49 4.96
CA GLY A 705 19.49 33.91 3.95
C GLY A 705 18.39 32.88 3.66
N ARG A 706 18.36 31.72 4.32
CA ARG A 706 17.29 30.72 4.13
C ARG A 706 16.02 31.10 4.86
N ALA A 707 14.88 30.87 4.23
CA ALA A 707 13.57 31.05 4.84
C ALA A 707 13.00 29.70 5.33
N LYS A 708 12.35 29.72 6.49
CA LYS A 708 11.57 28.58 7.00
C LYS A 708 10.11 28.93 7.20
N LEU A 709 9.24 28.08 6.64
CA LEU A 709 7.81 28.08 6.91
C LEU A 709 7.52 27.40 8.26
N THR A 710 6.68 28.05 9.07
CA THR A 710 6.35 27.64 10.44
C THR A 710 4.83 27.63 10.67
N ASN A 711 4.40 27.22 11.86
CA ASN A 711 3.01 27.27 12.32
C ASN A 711 2.01 26.42 11.51
N PHE A 712 2.08 25.10 11.74
CA PHE A 712 1.24 24.09 11.09
C PHE A 712 -0.06 23.82 11.85
N THR A 713 -0.49 24.73 12.74
CA THR A 713 -1.70 24.55 13.57
C THR A 713 -2.92 24.24 12.72
N CYS A 714 -3.04 24.88 11.55
CA CYS A 714 -4.17 24.74 10.63
C CYS A 714 -3.88 23.78 9.47
N ALA A 715 -2.77 23.04 9.51
CA ALA A 715 -2.41 22.16 8.42
C ALA A 715 -3.37 20.96 8.34
N PHE A 716 -3.69 20.56 7.11
CA PHE A 716 -4.67 19.52 6.83
C PHE A 716 -4.14 18.57 5.74
N GLN A 717 -4.33 17.26 5.91
CA GLN A 717 -3.82 16.23 4.99
C GLN A 717 -4.95 15.46 4.28
N TYR A 718 -4.85 15.31 2.95
CA TYR A 718 -5.82 14.70 2.05
C TYR A 718 -5.49 13.24 1.68
N VAL A 719 -6.51 12.37 1.52
CA VAL A 719 -6.41 10.90 1.32
C VAL A 719 -6.00 10.49 -0.10
N SER A 720 -6.38 11.31 -1.07
CA SER A 720 -6.16 11.14 -2.51
C SER A 720 -5.85 12.52 -3.04
N GLY A 721 -4.95 12.65 -4.01
CA GLY A 721 -4.57 13.93 -4.64
C GLY A 721 -5.72 14.64 -5.39
N ASP A 722 -6.97 14.36 -5.04
CA ASP A 722 -8.16 15.04 -5.52
C ASP A 722 -8.77 15.87 -4.37
N PRO A 723 -8.59 17.20 -4.38
CA PRO A 723 -9.18 18.11 -3.40
C PRO A 723 -10.72 18.16 -3.44
N ALA A 724 -11.39 17.51 -4.40
CA ALA A 724 -12.85 17.36 -4.46
C ALA A 724 -13.40 16.15 -3.66
N SER A 725 -12.53 15.32 -3.07
CA SER A 725 -12.94 14.15 -2.29
C SER A 725 -13.51 14.56 -0.91
N THR A 726 -14.81 14.33 -0.71
CA THR A 726 -15.56 14.55 0.54
C THR A 726 -15.17 13.61 1.70
N ARG A 727 -14.20 12.69 1.52
CA ARG A 727 -13.77 11.78 2.60
C ARG A 727 -12.79 12.45 3.54
N GLN A 728 -13.36 12.98 4.62
CA GLN A 728 -12.70 13.76 5.65
C GLN A 728 -11.71 12.95 6.46
N TRP A 729 -10.65 13.66 6.86
CA TRP A 729 -9.55 13.13 7.62
C TRP A 729 -9.84 13.32 9.16
N SER A 730 -10.46 14.40 9.64
CA SER A 730 -10.64 14.64 11.09
C SER A 730 -12.06 15.08 11.49
N GLY A 731 -12.50 14.67 12.69
CA GLY A 731 -13.73 15.20 13.33
C GLY A 731 -13.52 16.55 14.01
N ALA A 732 -12.29 17.09 13.99
CA ALA A 732 -11.96 18.45 14.44
C ALA A 732 -10.94 19.07 13.47
N VAL A 733 -11.15 20.34 13.13
CA VAL A 733 -10.30 21.10 12.21
C VAL A 733 -9.96 22.43 12.86
N ALA A 734 -8.67 22.74 12.92
CA ALA A 734 -8.19 24.07 13.26
C ALA A 734 -8.18 24.94 12.00
N VAL A 735 -8.86 26.07 12.06
CA VAL A 735 -8.86 27.09 11.02
C VAL A 735 -8.17 28.33 11.59
N ALA A 736 -7.36 28.98 10.77
CA ALA A 736 -6.72 30.22 11.18
C ALA A 736 -7.81 31.27 11.45
N GLU A 737 -7.66 32.04 12.52
CA GLU A 737 -8.49 33.23 12.74
C GLU A 737 -8.00 34.32 11.77
N LYS A 738 -8.35 34.14 10.49
CA LYS A 738 -7.93 35.04 9.42
C LYS A 738 -8.78 36.30 9.47
N THR A 739 -8.12 37.45 9.42
CA THR A 739 -8.79 38.66 8.96
C THR A 739 -9.30 38.43 7.53
N SER A 740 -10.40 39.08 7.15
CA SER A 740 -11.07 38.99 5.83
C SER A 740 -10.14 39.17 4.61
N LEU A 741 -8.91 39.59 4.85
CA LEU A 741 -7.84 39.87 3.90
C LEU A 741 -7.14 38.63 3.33
N TYR A 742 -7.05 37.56 4.12
CA TYR A 742 -6.24 36.38 3.79
C TYR A 742 -7.08 35.19 3.35
N ASN A 743 -8.36 35.48 3.15
CA ASN A 743 -9.39 34.57 2.69
C ASN A 743 -9.33 34.53 1.17
N SER A 744 -9.33 33.33 0.62
CA SER A 744 -9.58 33.13 -0.79
C SER A 744 -11.06 33.40 -1.10
N PRO A 745 -11.44 33.76 -2.33
CA PRO A 745 -12.82 34.10 -2.68
C PRO A 745 -13.83 33.04 -2.26
N GLU A 746 -13.49 31.76 -2.43
CA GLU A 746 -14.29 30.60 -2.04
C GLU A 746 -14.54 30.51 -0.52
N SER A 747 -13.76 31.25 0.28
CA SER A 747 -13.96 31.34 1.73
C SER A 747 -14.86 32.48 2.20
N SER A 748 -15.38 33.30 1.27
CA SER A 748 -16.21 34.48 1.55
C SER A 748 -17.62 34.40 0.97
N THR A 749 -17.90 33.43 0.10
CA THR A 749 -19.17 33.26 -0.60
C THR A 749 -20.15 32.38 0.19
N THR A 750 -20.89 32.97 1.15
CA THR A 750 -22.33 32.73 1.42
C THR A 750 -22.73 33.32 2.78
N PRO A 751 -23.50 34.43 2.83
CA PRO A 751 -24.05 34.95 4.07
C PRO A 751 -25.29 34.19 4.59
N ASN A 752 -25.88 33.24 3.83
CA ASN A 752 -27.26 32.78 4.08
C ASN A 752 -27.63 31.33 3.67
N SER A 753 -26.69 30.41 3.58
CA SER A 753 -27.01 28.98 3.44
C SER A 753 -26.15 28.16 4.41
N GLU A 754 -26.73 27.10 4.96
CA GLU A 754 -26.16 26.15 5.93
C GLU A 754 -24.62 26.02 5.84
N VAL A 755 -23.95 26.27 6.98
CA VAL A 755 -22.50 26.30 7.20
C VAL A 755 -21.73 25.28 6.36
N GLU A 756 -21.30 25.68 5.16
CA GLU A 756 -20.45 24.85 4.31
C GLU A 756 -19.04 24.80 4.94
N LEU A 757 -18.58 23.57 5.24
CA LEU A 757 -17.35 23.34 5.99
C LEU A 757 -16.11 23.80 5.19
N MET A 758 -15.46 24.88 5.64
CA MET A 758 -14.27 25.41 4.98
C MET A 758 -12.98 24.73 5.46
N PHE A 759 -12.51 23.74 4.71
CA PHE A 759 -11.21 23.10 4.95
C PHE A 759 -10.07 23.86 4.24
N PRO A 760 -8.84 23.86 4.79
CA PRO A 760 -7.67 24.37 4.09
C PRO A 760 -7.40 23.60 2.80
N THR A 761 -7.42 24.27 1.64
CA THR A 761 -7.22 23.65 0.32
C THR A 761 -5.82 23.92 -0.23
N LEU A 762 -5.35 23.06 -1.13
CA LEU A 762 -4.08 23.27 -1.85
C LEU A 762 -4.13 24.56 -2.69
N ALA A 763 -5.26 24.82 -3.36
CA ALA A 763 -5.49 26.06 -4.10
C ALA A 763 -5.58 27.30 -3.20
N GLY A 764 -6.01 27.12 -1.94
CA GLY A 764 -5.99 28.16 -0.91
C GLY A 764 -4.57 28.52 -0.49
N ASP A 765 -3.67 27.53 -0.38
CA ASP A 765 -2.24 27.81 -0.14
C ASP A 765 -1.60 28.58 -1.31
N VAL A 766 -1.96 28.23 -2.55
CA VAL A 766 -1.49 28.95 -3.76
C VAL A 766 -1.96 30.41 -3.73
N TRP A 767 -3.23 30.65 -3.37
CA TRP A 767 -3.77 32.00 -3.20
C TRP A 767 -3.02 32.79 -2.11
N SER A 768 -2.84 32.19 -0.94
CA SER A 768 -2.09 32.81 0.16
C SER A 768 -0.64 33.11 -0.24
N PHE A 769 -0.01 32.26 -1.05
CA PHE A 769 1.31 32.52 -1.62
C PHE A 769 1.30 33.68 -2.63
N GLY A 770 0.27 33.78 -3.47
CA GLY A 770 0.07 34.93 -4.38
C GLY A 770 -0.04 36.25 -3.63
N LEU A 771 -0.78 36.28 -2.51
CA LEU A 771 -0.88 37.45 -1.63
C LEU A 771 0.46 37.79 -0.96
N LEU A 772 1.24 36.77 -0.57
CA LEU A 772 2.58 36.93 -0.02
C LEU A 772 3.52 37.58 -1.05
N MET A 773 3.46 37.14 -2.32
CA MET A 773 4.21 37.74 -3.42
C MET A 773 3.78 39.19 -3.68
N LEU A 774 2.47 39.44 -3.77
CA LEU A 774 1.94 40.80 -3.98
C LEU A 774 2.37 41.74 -2.86
N GLY A 775 2.28 41.31 -1.60
CA GLY A 775 2.76 42.05 -0.44
C GLY A 775 4.28 42.26 -0.42
N SER A 776 5.06 41.42 -1.11
CA SER A 776 6.51 41.58 -1.23
C SER A 776 6.91 42.64 -2.25
N PHE A 777 6.09 42.84 -3.29
CA PHE A 777 6.44 43.69 -4.45
C PHE A 777 5.53 44.89 -4.67
N SER A 778 4.43 45.06 -3.92
CA SER A 778 3.60 46.27 -3.94
C SER A 778 3.53 46.94 -2.57
N ALA A 779 4.03 48.17 -2.48
CA ALA A 779 3.86 49.03 -1.31
C ALA A 779 2.42 49.50 -1.14
N ARG A 780 1.72 49.77 -2.25
CA ARG A 780 0.29 50.14 -2.25
C ARG A 780 -0.57 49.04 -1.66
N PHE A 781 -0.36 47.78 -2.06
CA PHE A 781 -1.08 46.64 -1.49
C PHE A 781 -0.84 46.50 0.03
N ARG A 782 0.37 46.81 0.52
CA ARG A 782 0.64 46.81 1.96
C ARG A 782 -0.13 47.91 2.73
N SER A 783 -0.61 48.95 2.06
CA SER A 783 -1.30 50.11 2.66
C SER A 783 -2.83 50.11 2.56
N VAL A 784 -3.40 49.13 1.84
CA VAL A 784 -4.75 49.12 1.23
C VAL A 784 -6.01 49.08 2.15
N ASP A 785 -6.07 49.58 3.38
CA ASP A 785 -7.19 49.28 4.33
C ASP A 785 -7.64 47.77 4.41
N LEU A 786 -8.46 47.37 5.39
CA LEU A 786 -8.90 45.97 5.52
C LEU A 786 -10.34 45.78 5.02
N GLU A 787 -11.18 46.77 5.24
CA GLU A 787 -12.58 46.75 4.86
C GLU A 787 -12.74 46.95 3.34
N GLU A 788 -11.91 47.83 2.76
CA GLU A 788 -11.89 48.08 1.32
C GLU A 788 -11.54 46.81 0.53
N TYR A 789 -10.49 46.09 0.93
CA TYR A 789 -10.11 44.82 0.29
C TYR A 789 -11.21 43.76 0.43
N ALA A 790 -11.80 43.61 1.62
CA ALA A 790 -12.82 42.61 1.87
C ALA A 790 -14.10 42.89 1.05
N SER A 791 -14.50 44.15 0.93
CA SER A 791 -15.62 44.56 0.07
C SER A 791 -15.31 44.32 -1.42
N SER A 792 -14.09 44.62 -1.87
CA SER A 792 -13.66 44.38 -3.25
C SER A 792 -13.68 42.89 -3.61
N LEU A 793 -13.18 42.03 -2.70
CA LEU A 793 -13.20 40.58 -2.88
C LEU A 793 -14.64 40.03 -2.90
N GLY A 794 -15.50 40.53 -1.99
CA GLY A 794 -16.92 40.17 -1.95
C GLY A 794 -17.71 40.61 -3.19
N ALA A 795 -17.24 41.65 -3.90
CA ALA A 795 -17.76 42.07 -5.19
C ALA A 795 -17.19 41.26 -6.37
N GLY A 796 -16.33 40.27 -6.12
CA GLY A 796 -15.73 39.42 -7.15
C GLY A 796 -14.54 40.03 -7.88
N ASN A 797 -13.85 41.01 -7.29
CA ASN A 797 -12.66 41.61 -7.88
C ASN A 797 -11.36 40.94 -7.37
N SER A 798 -10.31 40.96 -8.20
CA SER A 798 -8.98 40.49 -7.81
C SER A 798 -8.28 41.52 -6.91
N PRO A 799 -7.37 41.09 -6.02
CA PRO A 799 -6.48 42.00 -5.29
C PRO A 799 -5.68 42.96 -6.18
N LEU A 800 -5.44 42.57 -7.43
CA LEU A 800 -4.73 43.41 -8.42
C LEU A 800 -5.59 44.55 -8.99
N ASP A 801 -6.92 44.45 -8.88
CA ASP A 801 -7.87 45.45 -9.41
C ASP A 801 -8.04 46.64 -8.45
N LEU A 802 -7.48 46.55 -7.24
CA LEU A 802 -7.43 47.65 -6.30
C LEU A 802 -6.61 48.83 -6.85
N GLN A 803 -7.08 50.04 -6.57
CA GLN A 803 -6.59 51.24 -7.22
C GLN A 803 -5.07 51.37 -7.12
N GLY A 804 -4.41 51.28 -8.27
CA GLY A 804 -2.98 51.50 -8.39
C GLY A 804 -2.09 50.37 -7.88
N VAL A 805 -2.64 49.24 -7.41
CA VAL A 805 -1.85 48.10 -6.90
C VAL A 805 -1.06 47.43 -8.02
N SER A 806 -1.69 47.15 -9.16
CA SER A 806 -1.00 46.55 -10.32
C SER A 806 0.07 47.47 -10.92
N GLU A 807 -0.06 48.79 -10.78
CA GLU A 807 0.91 49.76 -11.31
C GLU A 807 2.17 49.88 -10.43
N ASP A 808 2.01 49.64 -9.13
CA ASP A 808 3.08 49.73 -8.12
C ASP A 808 3.84 48.41 -7.95
N CYS A 809 3.29 47.30 -8.46
CA CYS A 809 3.93 46.00 -8.39
C CYS A 809 5.04 45.85 -9.43
N ASP A 810 6.13 45.16 -9.08
CA ASP A 810 7.24 44.88 -10.01
C ASP A 810 6.74 44.06 -11.22
N PRO A 811 6.91 44.55 -12.46
CA PRO A 811 6.32 43.92 -13.65
C PRO A 811 6.87 42.51 -13.91
N ARG A 812 8.07 42.17 -13.40
CA ARG A 812 8.70 40.86 -13.61
C ARG A 812 7.96 39.71 -12.91
N VAL A 813 7.24 40.01 -11.83
CA VAL A 813 6.49 39.01 -11.04
C VAL A 813 4.99 39.07 -11.28
N LEU A 814 4.50 40.10 -11.99
CA LEU A 814 3.08 40.39 -12.12
C LEU A 814 2.29 39.26 -12.80
N ALA A 815 2.89 38.56 -13.77
CA ALA A 815 2.27 37.41 -14.43
C ALA A 815 2.02 36.24 -13.46
N ILE A 816 3.01 35.93 -12.62
CA ILE A 816 2.94 34.87 -11.60
C ILE A 816 1.90 35.24 -10.52
N ILE A 817 1.89 36.51 -10.10
CA ILE A 817 0.90 37.01 -9.12
C ILE A 817 -0.51 36.90 -9.69
N ARG A 818 -0.70 37.25 -10.97
CA ARG A 818 -2.01 37.18 -11.63
C ARG A 818 -2.52 35.74 -11.75
N SER A 819 -1.67 34.77 -12.07
CA SER A 819 -2.10 33.37 -12.16
C SER A 819 -2.42 32.77 -10.79
N THR A 820 -1.65 33.10 -9.75
CA THR A 820 -1.86 32.60 -8.37
C THR A 820 -3.09 33.23 -7.69
N LEU A 821 -3.47 34.46 -8.07
CA LEU A 821 -4.64 35.18 -7.58
C LEU A 821 -5.87 35.07 -8.51
N ALA A 822 -5.98 33.99 -9.28
CA ALA A 822 -7.19 33.67 -10.03
C ALA A 822 -8.35 33.38 -9.06
N LEU A 823 -9.52 33.99 -9.32
CA LEU A 823 -10.69 33.86 -8.45
C LEU A 823 -11.18 32.40 -8.38
N GLU A 824 -11.25 31.74 -9.53
CA GLU A 824 -11.62 30.34 -9.66
C GLU A 824 -10.46 29.43 -9.20
N PRO A 825 -10.64 28.58 -8.16
CA PRO A 825 -9.56 27.74 -7.62
C PRO A 825 -8.94 26.79 -8.65
N SER A 826 -9.75 26.27 -9.58
CA SER A 826 -9.29 25.36 -10.64
C SER A 826 -8.41 26.05 -11.69
N SER A 827 -8.42 27.38 -11.74
CA SER A 827 -7.58 28.19 -12.65
C SER A 827 -6.23 28.55 -12.06
N ARG A 828 -5.96 28.20 -10.79
CA ARG A 828 -4.68 28.49 -10.12
C ARG A 828 -3.63 27.44 -10.50
N PRO A 829 -2.36 27.82 -10.74
CA PRO A 829 -1.31 26.87 -11.07
C PRO A 829 -0.95 25.97 -9.88
N SER A 830 -0.30 24.83 -10.16
CA SER A 830 0.34 24.04 -9.10
C SER A 830 1.53 24.80 -8.50
N MET A 831 1.83 24.57 -7.22
CA MET A 831 3.00 25.19 -6.60
C MET A 831 4.33 24.77 -7.24
N SER A 832 4.40 23.57 -7.84
CA SER A 832 5.57 23.15 -8.62
C SER A 832 5.78 24.02 -9.86
N THR A 833 4.71 24.45 -10.52
CA THR A 833 4.77 25.35 -11.68
C THR A 833 5.23 26.75 -11.23
N VAL A 834 4.63 27.26 -10.15
CA VAL A 834 5.02 28.56 -9.56
C VAL A 834 6.50 28.56 -9.15
N LEU A 835 6.98 27.48 -8.53
CA LEU A 835 8.40 27.34 -8.17
C LEU A 835 9.31 27.40 -9.39
N SER A 836 8.95 26.70 -10.49
CA SER A 836 9.72 26.72 -11.73
C SER A 836 9.77 28.12 -12.36
N GLU A 837 8.66 28.86 -12.35
CA GLU A 837 8.60 30.23 -12.87
C GLU A 837 9.44 31.18 -12.01
N LEU A 838 9.38 31.06 -10.67
CA LEU A 838 10.23 31.84 -9.76
C LEU A 838 11.72 31.52 -9.93
N SER A 839 12.08 30.28 -10.23
CA SER A 839 13.47 29.89 -10.54
C SER A 839 14.00 30.51 -11.82
N SER A 840 13.12 30.89 -12.77
CA SER A 840 13.52 31.58 -14.01
C SER A 840 13.76 33.09 -13.84
N LEU A 841 13.34 33.67 -12.72
CA LEU A 841 13.49 35.10 -12.40
C LEU A 841 14.74 35.42 -11.57
N ALA A 842 15.39 34.40 -10.99
CA ALA A 842 16.64 34.50 -10.26
C ALA A 842 17.83 34.36 -11.21
#